data_AF-A0A668SN66-F1
#
_entry.id   AF-A0A668SN66-F1
#
_cell.length_a   1.000
_cell.length_b   1.000
_cell.length_c   1.000
_cell.angle_alpha   90.00
_cell.angle_beta   90.00
_cell.angle_gamma   90.00
#
_symmetry.space_group_name_H-M   'P 1'
#
loop_
_entity.id
_entity.type
_entity.pdbx_description
1 polymer ?
#
loop_
_entity_poly.entity_id
_entity_poly.type
_entity_poly.pdbx_seq_one_letter_code
_entity_poly.pdbx_strand_id
1 'polypeptide(L)'
;MSKYELSSERLDTEFDHFLLDMKPYVLKHPSKIERQRCAQWIKKLCDPATCGSGLIGRKNRNMYAHLLLQMLKRGVLDGPFTSKPEPGSLKTLPTYMSIYFDEPLSSLSVEHGVRSLPDWVTGELSGCPDDSLTMDLLKDKPSSTPVKDHHRRRPYEVRAASRPVSSSPLRQSPRQVTRMVDGELNHMSPDDSDLEARLNSWNLGIEKPRYLREEPVPLSPIFKSSFGGKSNLASDQGAQLLQSKETEMKIKVLEAKHQEEKLKMQQRHDAEVEKILDRKNGEIEEMKSLQRTKQKESEETIRKLEKKVQSVLRESQVICESKEKQIAELKKMSDQSADSLKNEWEKKLHAAVTEMEQEKFELQKKHTQNIQELLEDTNVRLAKMESDFNARSQATEQTMRELELRVKQQSAELEKGNTLRQKVTQEKAELEIHIASISTELQEANRRIMILQKEKEQLSEQHEEATQKLQAKYETDLSHLHHEHALSAAKASEVMADLEKTVAQIKQQLEDSEHRRHQQVRDQEMKFQQEKDELLINCEKKVLALQTEAEKEKAEAKRKIAKLEEALREKESQLDRARESQRQHIQQADMALEQFKKQVELSSEKAYADMKLQMEKVEEDLKRSRSLREKQAKEFSQQLDDLRQKFEQQMAEQRMQHEQERTRLQQQHSAEKDSLVQEHQREVSSLERQARAALQQHQQHTQEWRKRDAQTIADLEAQLSELREDLKKAHAQHKQQLAEMALLQEEEKQRATLDKQASLDRLERNHQQEKDAAHEKTNSRLKQIEREYSQKLAKSAQLIAELQTSVCDSKEEAVRLQTAMEKQLKEANARWEEERKTITHRADQAHKALQEKVESLQRQLHSAEKNLLSKELETEEKVTMVHKEYEKKIKGLMPVELRQELEDTISSLKAQVNFLQMRASLLQEDLDACRSSR
;
A
#
# COMPACT_ATOMS: atom_id res chain seq x y z
N MET A 1 -45.79 8.55 -15.86
CA MET A 1 -44.78 8.09 -16.82
C MET A 1 -45.42 7.04 -17.72
N SER A 2 -45.16 7.10 -19.01
CA SER A 2 -45.78 6.29 -20.06
C SER A 2 -45.09 4.95 -20.22
N LYS A 3 -45.82 3.92 -20.71
CA LYS A 3 -45.22 2.60 -21.04
C LYS A 3 -44.06 2.71 -22.03
N TYR A 4 -44.04 3.76 -22.87
CA TYR A 4 -42.96 4.04 -23.81
C TYR A 4 -41.66 4.49 -23.13
N GLU A 5 -41.73 5.22 -22.02
CA GLU A 5 -40.55 5.69 -21.27
C GLU A 5 -39.83 4.49 -20.64
N LEU A 6 -40.57 3.66 -19.88
CA LEU A 6 -40.09 2.39 -19.31
C LEU A 6 -39.49 1.43 -20.36
N SER A 7 -40.08 1.37 -21.57
CA SER A 7 -39.54 0.55 -22.65
C SER A 7 -38.24 1.11 -23.27
N SER A 8 -38.03 2.43 -23.15
CA SER A 8 -36.84 3.11 -23.66
C SER A 8 -35.69 3.01 -22.65
N GLU A 9 -35.96 3.27 -21.37
CA GLU A 9 -35.02 3.08 -20.25
C GLU A 9 -34.50 1.64 -20.19
N ARG A 10 -35.36 0.64 -20.43
CA ARG A 10 -34.94 -0.77 -20.53
C ARG A 10 -33.98 -1.02 -21.70
N LEU A 11 -34.19 -0.41 -22.86
CA LEU A 11 -33.31 -0.56 -24.03
C LEU A 11 -31.98 0.17 -23.85
N ASP A 12 -31.94 1.26 -23.08
CA ASP A 12 -30.68 1.92 -22.71
C ASP A 12 -29.92 1.12 -21.63
N THR A 13 -30.62 0.60 -20.63
CA THR A 13 -30.04 -0.31 -19.63
C THR A 13 -29.45 -1.57 -20.29
N GLU A 14 -30.15 -2.16 -21.26
CA GLU A 14 -29.67 -3.31 -22.04
C GLU A 14 -28.42 -2.97 -22.88
N PHE A 15 -28.36 -1.76 -23.43
CA PHE A 15 -27.19 -1.27 -24.16
C PHE A 15 -25.97 -1.05 -23.25
N ASP A 16 -26.17 -0.49 -22.06
CA ASP A 16 -25.10 -0.30 -21.07
C ASP A 16 -24.51 -1.64 -20.63
N HIS A 17 -25.35 -2.68 -20.48
CA HIS A 17 -24.86 -4.05 -20.25
C HIS A 17 -24.01 -4.52 -21.44
N PHE A 18 -24.49 -4.42 -22.70
CA PHE A 18 -23.69 -4.82 -23.87
C PHE A 18 -22.37 -4.02 -24.02
N LEU A 19 -22.33 -2.75 -23.62
CA LEU A 19 -21.09 -1.96 -23.59
C LEU A 19 -20.09 -2.46 -22.55
N LEU A 20 -20.55 -2.74 -21.33
CA LEU A 20 -19.72 -3.33 -20.27
C LEU A 20 -19.18 -4.70 -20.70
N ASP A 21 -20.04 -5.52 -21.30
CA ASP A 21 -19.72 -6.86 -21.82
C ASP A 21 -18.71 -6.81 -22.98
N MET A 22 -18.79 -5.83 -23.89
CA MET A 22 -17.84 -5.68 -25.00
C MET A 22 -16.46 -5.18 -24.56
N LYS A 23 -16.42 -4.28 -23.57
CA LYS A 23 -15.19 -3.58 -23.19
C LYS A 23 -14.00 -4.50 -22.82
N PRO A 24 -14.13 -5.67 -22.15
CA PRO A 24 -13.00 -6.58 -21.96
C PRO A 24 -12.48 -7.19 -23.27
N TYR A 25 -13.35 -7.55 -24.21
CA TYR A 25 -12.93 -8.15 -25.49
C TYR A 25 -12.29 -7.11 -26.42
N VAL A 26 -12.86 -5.89 -26.53
CA VAL A 26 -12.27 -4.81 -27.33
C VAL A 26 -10.88 -4.42 -26.82
N LEU A 27 -10.68 -4.33 -25.50
CA LEU A 27 -9.38 -3.98 -24.95
C LEU A 27 -8.32 -5.08 -25.18
N LYS A 28 -8.72 -6.35 -25.09
CA LYS A 28 -7.85 -7.53 -25.26
C LYS A 28 -7.61 -7.98 -26.72
N HIS A 29 -8.42 -7.53 -27.68
CA HIS A 29 -8.34 -7.96 -29.08
C HIS A 29 -6.93 -7.70 -29.67
N PRO A 30 -6.26 -8.67 -30.32
CA PRO A 30 -4.84 -8.54 -30.68
C PRO A 30 -4.60 -7.43 -31.71
N SER A 31 -5.33 -7.46 -32.82
CA SER A 31 -5.20 -6.52 -33.93
C SER A 31 -5.55 -5.07 -33.54
N LYS A 32 -4.62 -4.15 -33.78
CA LYS A 32 -4.76 -2.71 -33.49
C LYS A 32 -5.75 -2.02 -34.45
N ILE A 33 -5.78 -2.44 -35.71
CA ILE A 33 -6.68 -1.87 -36.73
C ILE A 33 -8.13 -2.22 -36.40
N GLU A 34 -8.38 -3.46 -35.98
CA GLU A 34 -9.72 -3.92 -35.62
C GLU A 34 -10.19 -3.33 -34.28
N ARG A 35 -9.30 -3.17 -33.29
CA ARG A 35 -9.61 -2.35 -32.11
C ARG A 35 -10.03 -0.92 -32.46
N GLN A 36 -9.37 -0.29 -33.43
CA GLN A 36 -9.73 1.05 -33.90
C GLN A 36 -11.08 1.07 -34.65
N ARG A 37 -11.40 0.03 -35.42
CA ARG A 37 -12.73 -0.13 -36.06
C ARG A 37 -13.83 -0.36 -35.02
N CYS A 38 -13.62 -1.24 -34.04
CA CYS A 38 -14.53 -1.44 -32.91
C CYS A 38 -14.77 -0.13 -32.14
N ALA A 39 -13.73 0.64 -31.86
CA ALA A 39 -13.86 1.94 -31.19
C ALA A 39 -14.65 2.96 -32.03
N GLN A 40 -14.53 2.94 -33.37
CA GLN A 40 -15.33 3.79 -34.27
C GLN A 40 -16.80 3.36 -34.32
N TRP A 41 -17.08 2.05 -34.37
CA TRP A 41 -18.44 1.51 -34.28
C TRP A 41 -19.08 1.79 -32.92
N ILE A 42 -18.38 1.52 -31.81
CA ILE A 42 -18.85 1.84 -30.45
C ILE A 42 -19.11 3.33 -30.29
N LYS A 43 -18.23 4.21 -30.81
CA LYS A 43 -18.51 5.66 -30.79
C LYS A 43 -19.81 6.02 -31.53
N LYS A 44 -20.13 5.37 -32.65
CA LYS A 44 -21.41 5.55 -33.36
C LYS A 44 -22.61 4.97 -32.59
N LEU A 45 -22.41 3.88 -31.84
CA LEU A 45 -23.44 3.27 -31.00
C LEU A 45 -23.72 4.09 -29.72
N CYS A 46 -22.72 4.79 -29.18
CA CYS A 46 -22.88 5.65 -28.00
C CYS A 46 -23.41 7.06 -28.33
N ASP A 47 -23.32 7.51 -29.60
CA ASP A 47 -23.81 8.82 -30.03
C ASP A 47 -25.35 8.78 -30.26
N PRO A 48 -26.15 9.55 -29.49
CA PRO A 48 -27.61 9.57 -29.62
C PRO A 48 -28.11 10.10 -30.97
N ALA A 49 -27.35 11.01 -31.60
CA ALA A 49 -27.72 11.60 -32.88
C ALA A 49 -27.58 10.59 -34.03
N THR A 50 -26.56 9.71 -33.99
CA THR A 50 -26.36 8.67 -35.02
C THR A 50 -27.18 7.41 -34.81
N CYS A 51 -27.66 7.13 -33.58
CA CYS A 51 -28.59 6.02 -33.34
C CYS A 51 -30.03 6.37 -33.75
N GLY A 52 -30.41 7.64 -33.66
CA GLY A 52 -31.77 8.13 -33.92
C GLY A 52 -32.68 8.00 -32.69
N SER A 53 -33.42 9.07 -32.38
CA SER A 53 -34.13 9.24 -31.10
C SER A 53 -35.25 8.21 -30.81
N GLY A 54 -35.70 7.48 -31.83
CA GLY A 54 -36.83 6.53 -31.75
C GLY A 54 -36.47 5.12 -31.27
N LEU A 55 -37.49 4.37 -30.86
CA LEU A 55 -37.37 3.02 -30.28
C LEU A 55 -36.75 2.00 -31.26
N ILE A 56 -36.97 2.16 -32.57
CA ILE A 56 -36.31 1.35 -33.61
C ILE A 56 -34.79 1.62 -33.65
N GLY A 57 -34.38 2.89 -33.47
CA GLY A 57 -32.96 3.28 -33.42
C GLY A 57 -32.23 2.63 -32.25
N ARG A 58 -32.84 2.64 -31.05
CA ARG A 58 -32.32 1.94 -29.86
C ARG A 58 -32.27 0.42 -30.06
N LYS A 59 -33.30 -0.19 -30.66
CA LYS A 59 -33.26 -1.63 -31.02
C LYS A 59 -32.15 -1.97 -32.03
N ASN A 60 -31.96 -1.17 -33.07
CA ASN A 60 -30.87 -1.39 -34.03
C ASN A 60 -29.50 -1.21 -33.36
N ARG A 61 -29.29 -0.17 -32.55
CA ARG A 61 -28.09 0.01 -31.72
C ARG A 61 -27.79 -1.24 -30.89
N ASN A 62 -28.79 -1.76 -30.17
CA ASN A 62 -28.63 -2.93 -29.31
C ASN A 62 -28.31 -4.20 -30.12
N MET A 63 -28.88 -4.38 -31.32
CA MET A 63 -28.56 -5.53 -32.19
C MET A 63 -27.13 -5.47 -32.76
N TYR A 64 -26.65 -4.29 -33.17
CA TYR A 64 -25.25 -4.10 -33.59
C TYR A 64 -24.29 -4.30 -32.41
N ALA A 65 -24.65 -3.85 -31.21
CA ALA A 65 -23.89 -4.09 -30.00
C ALA A 65 -23.77 -5.60 -29.69
N HIS A 66 -24.88 -6.34 -29.78
CA HIS A 66 -24.90 -7.79 -29.55
C HIS A 66 -24.10 -8.57 -30.60
N LEU A 67 -24.22 -8.22 -31.89
CA LEU A 67 -23.44 -8.88 -32.96
C LEU A 67 -21.93 -8.61 -32.82
N LEU A 68 -21.56 -7.35 -32.53
CA LEU A 68 -20.15 -6.98 -32.29
C LEU A 68 -19.57 -7.73 -31.09
N LEU A 69 -20.32 -7.80 -29.98
CA LEU A 69 -19.97 -8.58 -28.80
C LEU A 69 -19.69 -10.05 -29.12
N GLN A 70 -20.48 -10.67 -30.00
CA GLN A 70 -20.34 -12.09 -30.29
C GLN A 70 -19.21 -12.39 -31.28
N MET A 71 -18.98 -11.55 -32.28
CA MET A 71 -17.78 -11.62 -33.13
C MET A 71 -16.50 -11.40 -32.31
N LEU A 72 -16.51 -10.45 -31.38
CA LEU A 72 -15.41 -10.23 -30.42
C LEU A 72 -15.20 -11.42 -29.48
N LYS A 73 -16.27 -12.09 -29.00
CA LYS A 73 -16.19 -13.32 -28.20
C LYS A 73 -15.62 -14.50 -29.01
N ARG A 74 -15.87 -14.57 -30.32
CA ARG A 74 -15.27 -15.54 -31.26
C ARG A 74 -13.84 -15.19 -31.69
N GLY A 75 -13.35 -13.98 -31.40
CA GLY A 75 -12.00 -13.53 -31.76
C GLY A 75 -11.77 -13.22 -33.25
N VAL A 76 -12.83 -13.20 -34.06
CA VAL A 76 -12.79 -12.91 -35.50
C VAL A 76 -13.86 -11.87 -35.80
N LEU A 77 -13.46 -10.71 -36.33
CA LEU A 77 -14.39 -9.71 -36.83
C LEU A 77 -14.65 -9.91 -38.31
N ASP A 78 -15.93 -9.93 -38.67
CA ASP A 78 -16.38 -9.86 -40.06
C ASP A 78 -17.19 -8.56 -40.29
N GLY A 79 -17.87 -8.44 -41.42
CA GLY A 79 -18.73 -7.32 -41.74
C GLY A 79 -19.85 -7.11 -40.70
N PRO A 80 -20.28 -5.86 -40.45
CA PRO A 80 -19.77 -4.61 -41.02
C PRO A 80 -18.56 -4.05 -40.24
N PHE A 81 -18.06 -4.74 -39.21
CA PHE A 81 -17.02 -4.22 -38.30
C PHE A 81 -15.61 -4.24 -38.91
N THR A 82 -15.42 -4.96 -40.02
CA THR A 82 -14.26 -4.87 -40.92
C THR A 82 -14.22 -3.59 -41.76
N SER A 83 -15.27 -2.76 -41.77
CA SER A 83 -15.30 -1.45 -42.43
C SER A 83 -15.49 -0.31 -41.43
N LYS A 84 -15.29 0.95 -41.88
CA LYS A 84 -15.66 2.12 -41.07
C LYS A 84 -17.19 2.27 -41.09
N PRO A 85 -17.82 2.66 -39.96
CA PRO A 85 -19.25 2.92 -39.96
C PRO A 85 -19.61 4.05 -40.93
N GLU A 86 -20.58 3.81 -41.80
CA GLU A 86 -21.13 4.84 -42.69
C GLU A 86 -21.74 6.02 -41.89
N PRO A 87 -21.66 7.27 -42.38
CA PRO A 87 -22.38 8.39 -41.77
C PRO A 87 -23.90 8.24 -41.94
N GLY A 88 -24.68 8.77 -41.00
CA GLY A 88 -26.14 8.63 -40.95
C GLY A 88 -26.62 7.56 -39.97
N SER A 89 -27.92 7.27 -39.95
CA SER A 89 -28.56 6.37 -38.99
C SER A 89 -28.18 4.89 -39.16
N LEU A 90 -28.45 4.07 -38.14
CA LEU A 90 -28.17 2.63 -38.15
C LEU A 90 -29.24 1.87 -38.94
N LYS A 91 -28.89 1.49 -40.18
CA LYS A 91 -29.63 0.52 -41.01
C LYS A 91 -29.87 -0.78 -40.23
N THR A 92 -30.96 -1.51 -40.47
CA THR A 92 -31.20 -2.80 -39.81
C THR A 92 -30.21 -3.87 -40.32
N LEU A 93 -29.75 -4.78 -39.45
CA LEU A 93 -28.82 -5.84 -39.83
C LEU A 93 -29.45 -6.84 -40.83
N PRO A 94 -28.71 -7.31 -41.86
CA PRO A 94 -29.17 -8.36 -42.76
C PRO A 94 -29.38 -9.70 -42.05
N THR A 95 -30.43 -10.43 -42.40
CA THR A 95 -30.84 -11.69 -41.73
C THR A 95 -29.73 -12.74 -41.69
N TYR A 96 -28.88 -12.84 -42.71
CA TYR A 96 -27.80 -13.84 -42.74
C TYR A 96 -26.74 -13.66 -41.63
N MET A 97 -26.68 -12.48 -40.99
CA MET A 97 -25.83 -12.26 -39.81
C MET A 97 -26.41 -12.88 -38.53
N SER A 98 -27.61 -13.49 -38.55
CA SER A 98 -28.15 -14.18 -37.37
C SER A 98 -27.35 -15.44 -37.01
N ILE A 99 -26.65 -16.05 -37.96
CA ILE A 99 -25.85 -17.27 -37.75
C ILE A 99 -24.79 -17.14 -36.65
N TYR A 100 -24.37 -15.91 -36.34
CA TYR A 100 -23.40 -15.66 -35.27
C TYR A 100 -24.01 -15.86 -33.87
N PHE A 101 -25.34 -15.78 -33.72
CA PHE A 101 -26.03 -15.84 -32.43
C PHE A 101 -26.15 -17.27 -31.84
N ASP A 102 -26.21 -18.31 -32.68
CA ASP A 102 -26.81 -19.62 -32.31
C ASP A 102 -25.82 -20.78 -32.00
N GLU A 103 -24.53 -20.53 -31.76
CA GLU A 103 -23.49 -21.60 -31.72
C GLU A 103 -22.68 -21.65 -30.40
N PRO A 104 -22.56 -22.82 -29.73
CA PRO A 104 -21.92 -22.95 -28.41
C PRO A 104 -20.40 -23.19 -28.46
N LEU A 105 -19.69 -22.73 -27.42
CA LEU A 105 -18.22 -22.73 -27.35
C LEU A 105 -17.65 -24.04 -26.77
N SER A 106 -16.74 -24.70 -27.50
CA SER A 106 -15.86 -25.76 -26.98
C SER A 106 -14.62 -25.98 -27.85
N SER A 107 -13.46 -25.47 -27.44
CA SER A 107 -12.11 -25.93 -27.85
C SER A 107 -11.01 -25.21 -27.05
N LEU A 108 -9.84 -25.84 -26.93
CA LEU A 108 -8.66 -25.29 -26.26
C LEU A 108 -7.86 -24.38 -27.21
N SER A 109 -7.03 -23.50 -26.66
CA SER A 109 -5.77 -23.12 -27.30
C SER A 109 -4.69 -22.90 -26.26
N VAL A 110 -3.57 -23.61 -26.41
CA VAL A 110 -2.36 -23.52 -25.57
C VAL A 110 -1.31 -22.68 -26.32
N GLU A 111 -0.29 -22.25 -25.59
CA GLU A 111 0.82 -21.40 -26.03
C GLU A 111 1.57 -21.95 -27.26
N HIS A 112 2.23 -21.05 -28.01
CA HIS A 112 2.98 -21.40 -29.22
C HIS A 112 4.49 -21.57 -28.96
N GLY A 113 4.99 -22.79 -29.19
CA GLY A 113 6.41 -23.16 -29.13
C GLY A 113 6.80 -23.80 -27.79
N VAL A 114 7.52 -24.92 -27.73
CA VAL A 114 8.40 -25.55 -28.74
C VAL A 114 7.92 -26.97 -29.14
N ARG A 115 8.46 -27.50 -30.24
CA ARG A 115 7.99 -28.67 -30.99
C ARG A 115 8.70 -29.98 -30.59
N SER A 116 7.96 -30.95 -30.09
CA SER A 116 8.33 -32.39 -30.01
C SER A 116 7.18 -33.28 -30.49
N LEU A 117 7.44 -34.55 -30.80
CA LEU A 117 6.49 -35.46 -31.47
C LEU A 117 5.60 -36.25 -30.47
N PRO A 118 4.43 -36.79 -30.89
CA PRO A 118 3.46 -37.45 -29.99
C PRO A 118 3.77 -38.92 -29.65
N ASP A 119 3.23 -39.38 -28.52
CA ASP A 119 3.63 -40.58 -27.76
C ASP A 119 3.31 -41.97 -28.35
N TRP A 120 2.95 -42.09 -29.64
CA TRP A 120 2.74 -43.42 -30.26
C TRP A 120 4.03 -44.25 -30.42
N VAL A 121 5.17 -43.68 -30.01
CA VAL A 121 6.53 -44.26 -30.13
C VAL A 121 6.97 -45.01 -28.87
N THR A 122 6.26 -44.88 -27.74
CA THR A 122 6.58 -45.58 -26.47
C THR A 122 5.35 -46.24 -25.86
N GLY A 123 4.92 -47.37 -26.44
CA GLY A 123 3.99 -48.29 -25.80
C GLY A 123 4.68 -49.29 -24.88
N GLU A 124 3.88 -50.01 -24.09
CA GLU A 124 4.26 -51.12 -23.18
C GLU A 124 5.13 -50.70 -21.99
N LEU A 125 4.74 -50.91 -20.71
CA LEU A 125 4.16 -52.12 -20.13
C LEU A 125 3.14 -51.86 -18.99
N SER A 126 2.36 -52.92 -18.70
CA SER A 126 1.55 -53.24 -17.51
C SER A 126 1.97 -52.59 -16.17
N GLY A 127 1.08 -52.24 -15.22
CA GLY A 127 -0.39 -52.42 -15.17
C GLY A 127 -0.99 -52.07 -13.80
N CYS A 128 -2.30 -52.30 -13.62
CA CYS A 128 -3.10 -52.07 -12.40
C CYS A 128 -3.68 -53.41 -11.88
N PRO A 129 -4.31 -53.54 -10.68
CA PRO A 129 -4.59 -52.55 -9.62
C PRO A 129 -4.34 -53.10 -8.17
N ASP A 130 -5.07 -52.56 -7.19
CA ASP A 130 -5.57 -53.16 -5.92
C ASP A 130 -4.80 -53.09 -4.57
N ASP A 131 -5.25 -52.13 -3.73
CA ASP A 131 -6.11 -52.34 -2.53
C ASP A 131 -5.55 -52.42 -1.09
N SER A 132 -6.43 -52.03 -0.14
CA SER A 132 -6.50 -52.29 1.31
C SER A 132 -5.68 -51.45 2.33
N LEU A 133 -6.39 -50.47 2.89
CA LEU A 133 -6.52 -50.07 4.32
C LEU A 133 -5.52 -50.60 5.38
N THR A 134 -5.02 -49.70 6.25
CA THR A 134 -5.11 -49.85 7.73
C THR A 134 -4.83 -48.54 8.48
N MET A 135 -5.12 -48.52 9.79
CA MET A 135 -5.09 -47.34 10.67
C MET A 135 -3.84 -47.26 11.58
N ASP A 136 -3.60 -46.04 12.06
CA ASP A 136 -3.21 -45.67 13.42
C ASP A 136 -1.75 -45.64 13.95
N LEU A 137 -1.52 -44.54 14.68
CA LEU A 137 -0.75 -44.37 15.94
C LEU A 137 0.79 -44.18 15.98
N LEU A 138 1.15 -43.07 16.67
CA LEU A 138 2.30 -42.83 17.59
C LEU A 138 3.71 -42.39 17.09
N LYS A 139 3.96 -41.09 17.30
CA LYS A 139 4.81 -40.52 18.39
C LYS A 139 6.33 -40.30 18.19
N ASP A 140 6.71 -39.04 18.43
CA ASP A 140 8.02 -38.44 18.76
C ASP A 140 9.31 -39.29 18.94
N LYS A 141 10.33 -38.93 18.13
CA LYS A 141 11.73 -38.60 18.51
C LYS A 141 12.65 -39.67 19.15
N PRO A 142 14.00 -39.46 19.18
CA PRO A 142 14.88 -38.77 18.22
C PRO A 142 16.22 -39.54 17.93
N SER A 143 17.12 -38.87 17.20
CA SER A 143 18.60 -39.02 17.25
C SER A 143 19.31 -39.90 16.20
N SER A 144 20.55 -39.45 15.93
CA SER A 144 21.72 -40.20 15.42
C SER A 144 22.06 -40.09 13.92
N THR A 145 23.19 -39.40 13.70
CA THR A 145 24.05 -39.22 12.51
C THR A 145 24.82 -40.53 12.13
N PRO A 146 25.65 -40.66 11.04
CA PRO A 146 26.58 -39.61 10.54
C PRO A 146 27.17 -39.64 9.09
N VAL A 147 28.07 -38.66 8.88
CA VAL A 147 29.21 -38.49 7.93
C VAL A 147 29.02 -38.07 6.45
N LYS A 148 29.91 -37.12 6.07
CA LYS A 148 30.44 -36.74 4.73
C LYS A 148 29.58 -35.87 3.79
N ASP A 149 30.14 -34.87 3.09
CA ASP A 149 31.34 -34.02 3.34
C ASP A 149 31.30 -32.76 2.42
N HIS A 150 32.32 -31.89 2.53
CA HIS A 150 32.76 -30.88 1.56
C HIS A 150 31.95 -29.58 1.34
N HIS A 151 32.23 -28.59 2.20
CA HIS A 151 32.52 -27.18 1.85
C HIS A 151 31.34 -26.30 1.28
N ARG A 152 31.32 -24.96 1.40
CA ARG A 152 32.33 -23.97 1.86
C ARG A 152 31.65 -22.69 2.41
N ARG A 153 32.11 -22.18 3.56
CA ARG A 153 31.94 -20.81 4.12
C ARG A 153 30.51 -20.23 4.29
N ARG A 154 30.09 -20.06 5.55
CA ARG A 154 29.16 -19.01 6.01
C ARG A 154 29.94 -17.78 6.56
N PRO A 155 29.31 -16.60 6.73
CA PRO A 155 29.85 -15.46 7.48
C PRO A 155 29.42 -15.49 8.96
N TYR A 156 30.02 -14.65 9.82
CA TYR A 156 29.33 -14.08 10.99
C TYR A 156 30.02 -12.81 11.56
N GLU A 157 29.34 -12.15 12.50
CA GLU A 157 29.68 -10.88 13.15
C GLU A 157 30.06 -11.01 14.65
N VAL A 158 30.65 -9.94 15.20
CA VAL A 158 30.42 -9.40 16.57
C VAL A 158 30.53 -10.30 17.83
N ARG A 159 31.56 -10.00 18.65
CA ARG A 159 31.65 -10.09 20.14
C ARG A 159 31.56 -11.48 20.82
N ALA A 160 32.10 -11.71 22.04
CA ALA A 160 32.95 -10.90 22.93
C ALA A 160 33.92 -11.78 23.76
N ALA A 161 34.76 -11.13 24.57
CA ALA A 161 35.91 -11.68 25.29
C ALA A 161 35.64 -12.81 26.32
N SER A 162 36.65 -13.69 26.50
CA SER A 162 37.32 -13.91 27.80
C SER A 162 38.66 -14.67 27.67
N ARG A 163 39.53 -14.48 28.67
CA ARG A 163 40.85 -15.15 28.90
C ARG A 163 40.65 -16.48 29.68
N PRO A 164 41.69 -17.31 30.05
CA PRO A 164 43.15 -17.11 30.02
C PRO A 164 44.01 -18.35 29.57
N VAL A 165 45.34 -18.27 29.80
CA VAL A 165 46.35 -19.37 30.01
C VAL A 165 47.06 -20.03 28.79
N SER A 166 48.38 -19.74 28.67
CA SER A 166 49.52 -20.59 28.18
C SER A 166 49.50 -21.19 26.75
N SER A 167 50.62 -21.39 26.02
CA SER A 167 52.04 -21.03 26.23
C SER A 167 52.80 -20.92 24.87
N SER A 168 53.93 -20.19 24.89
CA SER A 168 55.01 -20.08 23.89
C SER A 168 55.56 -21.43 23.35
N PRO A 169 56.43 -21.50 22.28
CA PRO A 169 57.31 -20.43 21.77
C PRO A 169 57.61 -20.36 20.24
N LEU A 170 58.19 -19.24 19.77
CA LEU A 170 59.54 -19.15 19.17
C LEU A 170 59.87 -17.75 18.60
N ARG A 171 61.12 -17.29 18.81
CA ARG A 171 61.72 -15.98 18.44
C ARG A 171 61.01 -14.72 18.98
N GLN A 172 61.67 -13.77 19.63
CA GLN A 172 63.03 -13.74 20.20
C GLN A 172 63.00 -12.87 21.48
N SER A 173 63.91 -13.12 22.42
CA SER A 173 63.87 -12.66 23.84
C SER A 173 65.03 -11.66 24.12
N PRO A 174 65.23 -11.07 25.35
CA PRO A 174 64.47 -11.22 26.60
C PRO A 174 64.25 -9.95 27.49
N ARG A 175 63.25 -10.06 28.40
CA ARG A 175 63.15 -9.53 29.79
C ARG A 175 63.29 -8.02 30.13
N GLN A 176 62.29 -7.53 30.87
CA GLN A 176 62.41 -6.45 31.87
C GLN A 176 62.94 -7.00 33.22
N VAL A 177 63.41 -6.13 34.13
CA VAL A 177 62.81 -5.86 35.49
C VAL A 177 63.77 -5.08 36.42
N THR A 178 63.21 -4.11 37.16
CA THR A 178 63.75 -3.30 38.31
C THR A 178 64.89 -2.28 38.10
N ARG A 179 64.72 -1.14 38.79
CA ARG A 179 65.72 -0.14 39.23
C ARG A 179 66.62 0.45 38.15
N MET A 180 66.22 1.62 37.65
CA MET A 180 67.09 2.49 36.85
C MET A 180 68.01 3.33 37.75
N VAL A 181 69.30 3.03 37.69
CA VAL A 181 70.44 3.85 38.12
C VAL A 181 71.56 3.62 37.10
N ASP A 182 72.11 4.71 36.55
CA ASP A 182 73.33 4.88 35.75
C ASP A 182 73.50 4.18 34.37
N GLY A 183 74.36 4.79 33.53
CA GLY A 183 74.65 4.42 32.13
C GLY A 183 73.71 5.11 31.12
N GLU A 184 74.02 6.24 30.48
CA GLU A 184 75.28 6.97 30.21
C GLU A 184 76.24 6.32 29.20
N LEU A 185 76.26 6.89 27.98
CA LEU A 185 77.37 7.09 27.01
C LEU A 185 76.75 7.81 25.77
N ASN A 186 77.45 8.57 24.91
CA ASN A 186 78.88 8.74 24.76
C ASN A 186 79.40 10.08 25.30
N HIS A 187 80.40 10.03 26.18
CA HIS A 187 81.49 10.99 26.12
C HIS A 187 82.37 10.65 24.91
N MET A 188 82.76 11.64 24.11
CA MET A 188 83.84 11.51 23.12
C MET A 188 85.10 12.19 23.66
N SER A 189 86.06 11.37 24.09
CA SER A 189 87.50 11.63 24.30
C SER A 189 87.97 12.97 24.91
N PRO A 190 88.56 12.93 26.12
CA PRO A 190 89.76 13.70 26.46
C PRO A 190 91.05 12.94 26.05
N ASP A 191 92.20 13.60 26.21
CA ASP A 191 93.60 13.15 26.06
C ASP A 191 94.03 12.37 24.79
N ASP A 192 94.98 12.96 24.05
CA ASP A 192 96.39 12.54 24.18
C ASP A 192 97.38 13.68 23.78
N SER A 193 98.56 13.66 24.41
CA SER A 193 99.87 14.19 23.98
C SER A 193 100.06 15.67 23.63
N ASP A 194 100.56 16.39 24.63
CA ASP A 194 101.53 17.50 24.51
C ASP A 194 102.74 17.13 23.61
N LEU A 195 103.00 17.93 22.55
CA LEU A 195 104.33 18.07 21.93
C LEU A 195 104.38 19.24 20.93
N GLU A 196 105.59 19.80 20.74
CA GLU A 196 105.96 20.80 19.70
C GLU A 196 105.15 22.12 19.72
N ALA A 197 105.43 23.10 20.58
CA ALA A 197 106.68 23.85 20.79
C ALA A 197 107.21 24.62 19.55
N ARG A 198 107.68 25.87 19.81
CA ARG A 198 108.52 26.76 18.97
C ARG A 198 107.85 27.68 17.94
N LEU A 199 108.03 28.99 18.19
CA LEU A 199 108.23 30.11 17.22
C LEU A 199 107.02 30.49 16.32
N ASN A 200 106.69 31.78 16.08
CA ASN A 200 107.26 33.07 16.47
C ASN A 200 106.11 33.97 17.01
N SER A 201 106.28 34.95 17.92
CA SER A 201 107.36 35.93 18.15
C SER A 201 107.45 37.06 17.10
N TRP A 202 107.96 38.21 17.53
CA TRP A 202 108.25 39.45 16.79
C TRP A 202 107.09 40.40 16.42
N ASN A 203 107.21 41.73 16.52
CA ASN A 203 108.01 42.57 17.46
C ASN A 203 107.59 44.07 17.37
N LEU A 204 108.36 44.94 18.07
CA LEU A 204 108.40 46.42 18.00
C LEU A 204 107.28 47.14 18.78
N GLY A 205 107.54 48.21 19.55
CA GLY A 205 108.77 48.88 19.98
C GLY A 205 108.39 49.99 20.98
N ILE A 206 109.19 50.39 21.98
CA ILE A 206 110.45 51.16 21.95
C ILE A 206 111.09 50.96 23.36
N GLU A 207 112.33 50.45 23.54
CA GLU A 207 113.67 51.03 23.30
C GLU A 207 114.12 52.15 24.26
N LYS A 208 115.42 52.15 24.63
CA LYS A 208 116.01 52.89 25.77
C LYS A 208 116.95 54.04 25.35
N PRO A 209 117.29 54.95 26.28
CA PRO A 209 118.71 55.31 26.52
C PRO A 209 119.27 54.65 27.83
N ARG A 210 120.53 54.23 28.00
CA ARG A 210 121.87 54.64 27.47
C ARG A 210 122.29 56.01 28.09
N TYR A 211 123.37 56.22 28.86
CA TYR A 211 124.63 55.50 29.21
C TYR A 211 124.97 55.74 30.72
N LEU A 212 125.72 54.92 31.50
CA LEU A 212 127.17 54.56 31.52
C LEU A 212 128.12 55.73 31.90
N ARG A 213 128.81 55.64 33.06
CA ARG A 213 129.93 56.44 33.67
C ARG A 213 129.68 56.62 35.19
N GLU A 214 130.64 56.72 36.11
CA GLU A 214 132.09 56.37 36.19
C GLU A 214 132.52 56.45 37.69
N GLU A 215 133.49 55.67 38.15
CA GLU A 215 134.31 56.05 39.33
C GLU A 215 135.39 57.06 38.89
N PRO A 216 136.05 57.78 39.83
CA PRO A 216 137.31 57.22 40.33
C PRO A 216 137.58 57.40 41.84
N VAL A 217 137.85 56.26 42.48
CA VAL A 217 138.68 56.07 43.68
C VAL A 217 140.17 56.19 43.28
N PRO A 218 141.19 56.30 44.18
CA PRO A 218 141.32 56.92 45.51
C PRO A 218 142.30 58.15 45.44
N LEU A 219 142.88 58.57 46.57
CA LEU A 219 144.34 58.46 46.80
C LEU A 219 144.76 58.94 48.21
N SER A 220 144.78 58.01 49.18
CA SER A 220 145.91 57.98 50.12
C SER A 220 147.12 57.47 49.34
N PRO A 221 148.31 58.07 49.44
CA PRO A 221 149.44 57.25 49.92
C PRO A 221 150.61 58.04 50.56
N ILE A 222 151.58 57.28 51.11
CA ILE A 222 153.05 57.56 51.10
C ILE A 222 153.54 58.82 51.87
N PHE A 223 154.46 58.75 52.83
CA PHE A 223 155.14 57.58 53.45
C PHE A 223 155.84 57.97 54.79
N LYS A 224 156.32 56.93 55.49
CA LYS A 224 157.67 56.70 56.08
C LYS A 224 158.66 57.90 56.14
N SER A 225 159.65 57.97 57.03
CA SER A 225 160.29 56.92 57.86
C SER A 225 161.00 57.56 59.06
N SER A 226 160.89 57.04 60.29
CA SER A 226 161.83 56.05 60.87
C SER A 226 163.30 56.46 60.86
N PHE A 227 163.91 56.58 62.05
CA PHE A 227 164.99 55.69 62.52
C PHE A 227 165.25 55.94 64.02
N GLY A 228 165.56 54.95 64.86
CA GLY A 228 165.40 53.51 64.66
C GLY A 228 166.33 52.64 65.53
N GLY A 229 165.80 51.50 66.01
CA GLY A 229 166.56 50.45 66.73
C GLY A 229 166.88 50.77 68.20
N LYS A 230 167.36 49.82 69.00
CA LYS A 230 167.71 48.39 68.78
C LYS A 230 167.54 47.64 70.12
N SER A 231 167.36 46.32 70.25
CA SER A 231 166.70 45.26 69.44
C SER A 231 166.88 43.94 70.21
N ASN A 232 165.84 43.11 70.40
CA ASN A 232 166.02 41.73 70.88
C ASN A 232 166.70 40.86 69.80
N LEU A 233 167.27 39.70 70.21
CA LEU A 233 166.83 38.36 69.76
C LEU A 233 167.77 37.21 70.17
N ALA A 234 167.17 36.11 70.66
CA ALA A 234 167.61 34.70 70.53
C ALA A 234 169.01 34.26 71.07
N SER A 235 169.31 32.97 71.24
CA SER A 235 168.56 31.79 71.71
C SER A 235 169.59 30.66 71.98
N ASP A 236 169.21 29.64 72.76
CA ASP A 236 170.00 28.43 73.07
C ASP A 236 170.42 27.64 71.78
N GLN A 237 171.46 26.78 71.75
CA GLN A 237 172.02 25.98 72.86
C GLN A 237 173.49 25.51 72.66
N GLY A 238 174.36 25.74 73.67
CA GLY A 238 175.68 25.08 73.89
C GLY A 238 176.96 25.64 73.19
N ALA A 239 178.21 25.20 73.47
CA ALA A 239 178.77 24.49 74.65
C ALA A 239 180.34 24.36 74.65
N GLN A 240 181.05 24.93 75.65
CA GLN A 240 182.43 24.59 76.12
C GLN A 240 183.60 24.77 75.07
N LEU A 241 184.92 24.47 75.25
CA LEU A 241 185.75 23.90 76.35
C LEU A 241 187.28 24.29 76.26
N LEU A 242 187.84 25.02 77.24
CA LEU A 242 189.31 25.15 77.58
C LEU A 242 190.28 25.67 76.45
N GLN A 243 191.63 25.83 76.54
CA GLN A 243 192.66 25.76 77.64
C GLN A 243 193.91 26.65 77.35
N SER A 244 194.73 26.94 78.38
CA SER A 244 196.14 27.45 78.38
C SER A 244 196.45 28.86 77.78
N LYS A 245 197.69 29.39 77.94
CA LYS A 245 197.97 30.49 78.91
C LYS A 245 198.95 31.66 78.51
N GLU A 246 198.88 32.80 79.27
CA GLU A 246 199.70 34.07 79.32
C GLU A 246 199.64 35.06 78.10
N THR A 247 199.66 36.42 78.12
CA THR A 247 199.67 37.58 79.09
C THR A 247 200.95 37.96 79.90
N GLU A 248 201.19 39.19 80.42
CA GLU A 248 201.07 40.62 79.99
C GLU A 248 201.85 41.53 81.00
N MET A 249 202.44 42.70 80.60
CA MET A 249 202.69 43.90 81.46
C MET A 249 203.47 45.05 80.76
N LYS A 250 202.98 46.33 80.76
CA LYS A 250 203.79 47.58 81.00
C LYS A 250 203.14 49.01 80.98
N ILE A 251 201.89 49.22 80.56
CA ILE A 251 201.44 50.52 79.99
C ILE A 251 201.14 51.72 80.96
N LYS A 252 200.90 51.52 82.26
CA LYS A 252 199.97 52.36 83.06
C LYS A 252 200.39 53.73 83.68
N VAL A 253 201.60 54.28 83.48
CA VAL A 253 202.16 55.28 84.44
C VAL A 253 201.90 56.78 84.17
N LEU A 254 201.65 57.23 82.94
CA LEU A 254 201.81 58.66 82.57
C LEU A 254 200.56 59.56 82.67
N GLU A 255 199.39 59.05 83.02
CA GLU A 255 198.09 59.70 82.72
C GLU A 255 197.66 60.82 83.70
N ALA A 256 198.22 60.87 84.91
CA ALA A 256 197.58 61.58 86.03
C ALA A 256 197.64 63.13 86.02
N LYS A 257 198.65 63.75 85.40
CA LYS A 257 198.98 65.17 85.69
C LYS A 257 198.20 66.25 84.93
N HIS A 258 197.28 65.88 84.02
CA HIS A 258 196.65 66.82 83.09
C HIS A 258 195.28 67.37 83.53
N GLN A 259 194.64 66.82 84.58
CA GLN A 259 193.22 67.10 84.84
C GLN A 259 192.91 68.38 85.65
N GLU A 260 193.87 68.93 86.40
CA GLU A 260 193.58 69.95 87.44
C GLU A 260 193.21 71.33 86.90
N GLU A 261 193.89 71.86 85.86
CA GLU A 261 193.64 73.21 85.35
C GLU A 261 192.25 73.37 84.69
N LYS A 262 191.69 72.28 84.15
CA LYS A 262 190.46 72.32 83.35
C LYS A 262 189.23 72.80 84.14
N LEU A 263 189.22 72.62 85.46
CA LEU A 263 188.04 72.87 86.30
C LEU A 263 187.72 74.37 86.48
N LYS A 264 188.74 75.24 86.56
CA LYS A 264 188.56 76.66 86.92
C LYS A 264 187.97 77.53 85.81
N MET A 265 188.13 77.15 84.54
CA MET A 265 187.56 77.90 83.42
C MET A 265 186.05 77.68 83.26
N GLN A 266 185.55 76.49 83.61
CA GLN A 266 184.13 76.14 83.45
C GLN A 266 183.22 77.07 84.27
N GLN A 267 183.55 77.27 85.55
CA GLN A 267 182.71 77.98 86.53
C GLN A 267 182.39 79.46 86.20
N ARG A 268 183.09 80.07 85.23
CA ARG A 268 182.77 81.44 84.76
C ARG A 268 181.80 81.47 83.57
N HIS A 269 181.79 80.43 82.74
CA HIS A 269 180.95 80.38 81.54
C HIS A 269 179.47 80.16 81.90
N ASP A 270 179.21 79.34 82.91
CA ASP A 270 177.86 78.88 83.23
C ASP A 270 176.93 80.02 83.72
N ALA A 271 177.49 81.06 84.37
CA ALA A 271 176.72 82.14 85.01
C ALA A 271 176.17 83.22 84.05
N GLU A 272 176.72 83.37 82.83
CA GLU A 272 176.19 84.35 81.86
C GLU A 272 175.05 83.76 81.01
N VAL A 273 175.03 82.44 80.82
CA VAL A 273 173.99 81.72 80.05
C VAL A 273 172.62 81.84 80.73
N GLU A 274 172.57 81.72 82.06
CA GLU A 274 171.33 81.71 82.84
C GLU A 274 170.51 82.99 82.65
N LYS A 275 171.16 84.17 82.67
CA LYS A 275 170.51 85.48 82.44
C LYS A 275 169.90 85.65 81.04
N ILE A 276 170.36 84.90 80.04
CA ILE A 276 169.81 84.96 78.68
C ILE A 276 168.52 84.12 78.60
N LEU A 277 168.48 82.98 79.29
CA LEU A 277 167.32 82.08 79.35
C LEU A 277 166.12 82.77 80.01
N ASP A 278 166.31 83.38 81.19
CA ASP A 278 165.24 84.09 81.91
C ASP A 278 164.54 85.14 81.03
N ARG A 279 165.34 85.93 80.30
CA ARG A 279 164.82 87.02 79.47
C ARG A 279 164.00 86.51 78.28
N LYS A 280 164.40 85.40 77.67
CA LYS A 280 163.64 84.77 76.57
C LYS A 280 162.42 83.99 77.04
N ASN A 281 162.42 83.45 78.26
CA ASN A 281 161.25 82.82 78.85
C ASN A 281 160.11 83.84 79.07
N GLY A 282 160.43 85.09 79.42
CA GLY A 282 159.43 86.17 79.56
C GLY A 282 158.67 86.46 78.25
N GLU A 283 159.39 86.72 77.15
CA GLU A 283 158.80 86.99 75.82
C GLU A 283 157.88 85.87 75.33
N ILE A 284 158.14 84.62 75.73
CA ILE A 284 157.40 83.43 75.29
C ILE A 284 156.00 83.33 75.91
N GLU A 285 155.79 83.73 77.17
CA GLU A 285 154.46 83.63 77.80
C GLU A 285 153.49 84.76 77.37
N GLU A 286 153.97 85.96 77.06
CA GLU A 286 153.13 87.03 76.53
C GLU A 286 152.47 86.59 75.20
N MET A 287 153.25 86.03 74.27
CA MET A 287 152.77 85.48 73.00
C MET A 287 151.72 84.36 73.19
N LYS A 288 151.95 83.45 74.15
CA LYS A 288 150.97 82.39 74.46
C LYS A 288 149.67 82.96 75.02
N SER A 289 149.72 84.05 75.80
CA SER A 289 148.51 84.66 76.38
C SER A 289 147.56 85.20 75.29
N LEU A 290 148.11 85.82 74.25
CA LEU A 290 147.35 86.44 73.16
C LEU A 290 146.69 85.41 72.21
N GLN A 291 147.29 84.23 72.05
CA GLN A 291 146.65 83.13 71.31
C GLN A 291 145.45 82.54 72.06
N ARG A 292 145.55 82.37 73.39
CA ARG A 292 144.47 81.80 74.22
C ARG A 292 143.19 82.65 74.16
N THR A 293 143.29 83.99 74.16
CA THR A 293 142.12 84.88 74.07
C THR A 293 141.43 84.80 72.71
N LYS A 294 142.15 84.91 71.60
CA LYS A 294 141.58 84.77 70.24
C LYS A 294 140.92 83.41 70.01
N GLN A 295 141.50 82.33 70.53
CA GLN A 295 140.88 81.01 70.43
C GLN A 295 139.52 80.97 71.13
N LYS A 296 139.43 81.49 72.36
CA LYS A 296 138.17 81.53 73.13
C LYS A 296 137.07 82.32 72.41
N GLU A 297 137.40 83.47 71.82
CA GLU A 297 136.44 84.29 71.04
C GLU A 297 135.85 83.49 69.87
N SER A 298 136.67 82.71 69.16
CA SER A 298 136.21 81.90 68.03
C SER A 298 135.21 80.80 68.46
N GLU A 299 135.47 80.09 69.56
CA GLU A 299 134.57 79.05 70.08
C GLU A 299 133.19 79.60 70.47
N GLU A 300 133.13 80.82 71.02
CA GLU A 300 131.87 81.46 71.39
C GLU A 300 131.02 81.88 70.17
N THR A 301 131.63 82.04 68.98
CA THR A 301 130.88 82.23 67.73
C THR A 301 130.31 80.90 67.21
N ILE A 302 131.07 79.81 67.29
CA ILE A 302 130.64 78.46 66.88
C ILE A 302 129.42 78.02 67.70
N ARG A 303 129.48 78.12 69.04
CA ARG A 303 128.37 77.77 69.95
C ARG A 303 127.08 78.56 69.69
N LYS A 304 127.15 79.74 69.06
CA LYS A 304 125.98 80.54 68.66
C LYS A 304 125.36 80.05 67.34
N LEU A 305 126.16 79.51 66.42
CA LEU A 305 125.68 78.92 65.17
C LEU A 305 125.06 77.53 65.39
N GLU A 306 125.69 76.68 66.22
CA GLU A 306 125.17 75.35 66.59
C GLU A 306 123.74 75.44 67.16
N LYS A 307 123.49 76.39 68.06
CA LYS A 307 122.16 76.63 68.64
C LYS A 307 121.11 77.05 67.61
N LYS A 308 121.50 77.78 66.56
CA LYS A 308 120.59 78.14 65.45
C LYS A 308 120.23 76.92 64.61
N VAL A 309 121.22 76.10 64.23
CA VAL A 309 121.02 74.85 63.48
C VAL A 309 120.09 73.91 64.25
N GLN A 310 120.29 73.74 65.56
CA GLN A 310 119.40 72.93 66.40
C GLN A 310 117.96 73.46 66.50
N SER A 311 117.73 74.76 66.31
CA SER A 311 116.36 75.31 66.26
C SER A 311 115.67 74.95 64.95
N VAL A 312 116.32 75.26 63.83
CA VAL A 312 115.80 74.98 62.48
C VAL A 312 115.52 73.49 62.27
N LEU A 313 116.36 72.59 62.81
CA LEU A 313 116.09 71.15 62.78
C LEU A 313 114.83 70.75 63.55
N ARG A 314 114.59 71.33 64.74
CA ARG A 314 113.35 71.09 65.52
C ARG A 314 112.12 71.67 64.84
N GLU A 315 112.24 72.84 64.23
CA GLU A 315 111.17 73.48 63.45
C GLU A 315 110.82 72.64 62.20
N SER A 316 111.83 72.13 61.48
CA SER A 316 111.63 71.22 60.34
C SER A 316 110.99 69.89 60.76
N GLN A 317 111.38 69.31 61.90
CA GLN A 317 110.81 68.08 62.43
C GLN A 317 109.30 68.21 62.67
N VAL A 318 108.87 69.29 63.33
CA VAL A 318 107.45 69.57 63.61
C VAL A 318 106.65 69.80 62.31
N ILE A 319 107.26 70.42 61.30
CA ILE A 319 106.62 70.60 59.97
C ILE A 319 106.41 69.25 59.27
N CYS A 320 107.36 68.32 59.35
CA CYS A 320 107.20 66.95 58.82
C CYS A 320 106.06 66.22 59.54
N GLU A 321 106.09 66.14 60.88
CA GLU A 321 105.07 65.47 61.68
C GLU A 321 103.65 66.07 61.47
N SER A 322 103.56 67.38 61.25
CA SER A 322 102.29 68.04 60.92
C SER A 322 101.76 67.65 59.54
N LYS A 323 102.63 67.46 58.54
CA LYS A 323 102.22 67.03 57.19
C LYS A 323 101.90 65.53 57.15
N GLU A 324 102.62 64.71 57.89
CA GLU A 324 102.33 63.27 58.01
C GLU A 324 100.94 63.02 58.62
N LYS A 325 100.55 63.80 59.63
CA LYS A 325 99.19 63.77 60.19
C LYS A 325 98.12 64.14 59.15
N GLN A 326 98.32 65.21 58.39
CA GLN A 326 97.41 65.59 57.30
C GLN A 326 97.30 64.50 56.21
N ILE A 327 98.41 63.84 55.87
CA ILE A 327 98.41 62.72 54.92
C ILE A 327 97.66 61.50 55.49
N ALA A 328 97.82 61.20 56.78
CA ALA A 328 97.10 60.10 57.45
C ALA A 328 95.59 60.38 57.55
N GLU A 329 95.19 61.62 57.82
CA GLU A 329 93.79 62.06 57.84
C GLU A 329 93.16 62.01 56.44
N LEU A 330 93.85 62.50 55.41
CA LEU A 330 93.39 62.43 54.02
C LEU A 330 93.26 60.98 53.52
N LYS A 331 94.21 60.10 53.88
CA LYS A 331 94.09 58.65 53.62
C LYS A 331 92.86 58.07 54.32
N LYS A 332 92.69 58.30 55.62
CA LYS A 332 91.53 57.82 56.37
C LYS A 332 90.20 58.27 55.76
N MET A 333 90.09 59.52 55.32
CA MET A 333 88.89 60.02 54.64
C MET A 333 88.68 59.36 53.26
N SER A 334 89.77 59.14 52.50
CA SER A 334 89.74 58.40 51.23
C SER A 334 89.28 56.94 51.44
N ASP A 335 89.87 56.23 52.39
CA ASP A 335 89.56 54.84 52.72
C ASP A 335 88.11 54.70 53.19
N GLN A 336 87.64 55.61 54.07
CA GLN A 336 86.23 55.67 54.49
C GLN A 336 85.26 55.96 53.34
N SER A 337 85.68 56.73 52.32
CA SER A 337 84.87 56.96 51.11
C SER A 337 84.87 55.76 50.15
N ALA A 338 85.96 55.01 50.09
CA ALA A 338 86.05 53.77 49.32
C ALA A 338 85.22 52.65 49.98
N ASP A 339 85.30 52.50 51.30
CA ASP A 339 84.50 51.55 52.06
C ASP A 339 83.00 51.86 52.01
N SER A 340 82.58 53.14 52.06
CA SER A 340 81.17 53.47 51.94
C SER A 340 80.62 53.19 50.53
N LEU A 341 81.37 53.56 49.48
CA LEU A 341 81.05 53.19 48.09
C LEU A 341 81.00 51.67 47.90
N LYS A 342 81.95 50.93 48.47
CA LYS A 342 81.97 49.46 48.43
C LYS A 342 80.72 48.87 49.11
N ASN A 343 80.38 49.33 50.32
CA ASN A 343 79.18 48.91 51.04
C ASN A 343 77.89 49.23 50.26
N GLU A 344 77.85 50.34 49.50
CA GLU A 344 76.73 50.64 48.61
C GLU A 344 76.64 49.67 47.42
N TRP A 345 77.76 49.33 46.79
CA TRP A 345 77.79 48.38 45.68
C TRP A 345 77.49 46.95 46.12
N GLU A 346 77.97 46.53 47.29
CA GLU A 346 77.61 45.23 47.90
C GLU A 346 76.11 45.18 48.23
N LYS A 347 75.52 46.26 48.77
CA LYS A 347 74.06 46.34 48.96
C LYS A 347 73.28 46.30 47.64
N LYS A 348 73.72 47.01 46.60
CA LYS A 348 73.10 46.98 45.26
C LYS A 348 73.19 45.59 44.64
N LEU A 349 74.33 44.89 44.80
CA LEU A 349 74.51 43.52 44.34
C LEU A 349 73.60 42.54 45.09
N HIS A 350 73.53 42.61 46.43
CA HIS A 350 72.64 41.77 47.21
C HIS A 350 71.15 42.01 46.88
N ALA A 351 70.74 43.28 46.72
CA ALA A 351 69.38 43.61 46.29
C ALA A 351 69.06 42.99 44.92
N ALA A 352 69.90 43.21 43.91
CA ALA A 352 69.72 42.65 42.57
C ALA A 352 69.73 41.10 42.57
N VAL A 353 70.55 40.46 43.41
CA VAL A 353 70.52 38.99 43.58
C VAL A 353 69.19 38.55 44.19
N THR A 354 68.69 39.21 45.25
CA THR A 354 67.39 38.85 45.84
C THR A 354 66.21 39.10 44.90
N GLU A 355 66.27 40.15 44.05
CA GLU A 355 65.28 40.40 43.01
C GLU A 355 65.32 39.29 41.94
N MET A 356 66.50 38.93 41.43
CA MET A 356 66.68 37.82 40.49
C MET A 356 66.25 36.46 41.06
N GLU A 357 66.48 36.20 42.34
CA GLU A 357 66.02 34.98 43.03
C GLU A 357 64.50 34.96 43.22
N GLN A 358 63.89 36.10 43.54
CA GLN A 358 62.43 36.25 43.64
C GLN A 358 61.75 36.13 42.26
N GLU A 359 62.32 36.71 41.21
CA GLU A 359 61.84 36.55 39.83
C GLU A 359 61.94 35.08 39.39
N LYS A 360 63.07 34.42 39.66
CA LYS A 360 63.25 32.98 39.39
C LYS A 360 62.20 32.14 40.12
N PHE A 361 61.90 32.46 41.38
CA PHE A 361 60.85 31.77 42.15
C PHE A 361 59.46 32.00 41.56
N GLU A 362 59.09 33.26 41.23
CA GLU A 362 57.80 33.57 40.61
C GLU A 362 57.66 32.99 39.20
N LEU A 363 58.74 32.87 38.43
CA LEU A 363 58.76 32.16 37.14
C LEU A 363 58.59 30.65 37.32
N GLN A 364 59.27 30.03 38.28
CA GLN A 364 59.10 28.61 38.60
C GLN A 364 57.68 28.29 39.10
N LYS A 365 57.11 29.18 39.92
CA LYS A 365 55.73 29.13 40.42
C LYS A 365 54.73 29.25 39.26
N LYS A 366 54.87 30.25 38.38
CA LYS A 366 54.06 30.37 37.15
C LYS A 366 54.18 29.15 36.24
N HIS A 367 55.38 28.60 36.05
CA HIS A 367 55.56 27.39 35.25
C HIS A 367 54.83 26.18 35.87
N THR A 368 54.87 26.05 37.20
CA THR A 368 54.13 25.02 37.94
C THR A 368 52.62 25.20 37.81
N GLN A 369 52.12 26.44 37.91
CA GLN A 369 50.71 26.78 37.74
C GLN A 369 50.24 26.48 36.30
N ASN A 370 50.99 26.89 35.28
CA ASN A 370 50.68 26.58 33.88
C ASN A 370 50.61 25.06 33.62
N ILE A 371 51.46 24.26 34.27
CA ILE A 371 51.41 22.79 34.20
C ILE A 371 50.15 22.26 34.89
N GLN A 372 49.76 22.81 36.05
CA GLN A 372 48.54 22.45 36.75
C GLN A 372 47.29 22.78 35.92
N GLU A 373 47.19 23.98 35.36
CA GLU A 373 46.10 24.40 34.46
C GLU A 373 45.98 23.49 33.21
N LEU A 374 47.11 23.11 32.60
CA LEU A 374 47.12 22.17 31.47
C LEU A 374 46.69 20.75 31.85
N LEU A 375 47.04 20.27 33.04
CA LEU A 375 46.57 18.99 33.57
C LEU A 375 45.08 19.05 33.93
N GLU A 376 44.61 20.15 34.50
CA GLU A 376 43.20 20.37 34.85
C GLU A 376 42.31 20.45 33.61
N ASP A 377 42.67 21.22 32.57
CA ASP A 377 41.96 21.23 31.29
C ASP A 377 41.99 19.85 30.60
N THR A 378 43.13 19.16 30.65
CA THR A 378 43.23 17.78 30.12
C THR A 378 42.27 16.83 30.87
N ASN A 379 42.19 16.92 32.20
CA ASN A 379 41.29 16.10 33.01
C ASN A 379 39.82 16.46 32.78
N VAL A 380 39.47 17.75 32.68
CA VAL A 380 38.11 18.21 32.34
C VAL A 380 37.70 17.72 30.94
N ARG A 381 38.62 17.78 29.98
CA ARG A 381 38.42 17.30 28.60
C ARG A 381 38.25 15.77 28.54
N LEU A 382 38.99 15.02 29.34
CA LEU A 382 38.83 13.57 29.50
C LEU A 382 37.48 13.23 30.15
N ALA A 383 37.15 13.83 31.29
CA ALA A 383 35.87 13.61 31.98
C ALA A 383 34.66 13.96 31.09
N LYS A 384 34.78 15.00 30.26
CA LYS A 384 33.78 15.32 29.23
C LYS A 384 33.70 14.23 28.15
N MET A 385 34.83 13.74 27.64
CA MET A 385 34.86 12.66 26.65
C MET A 385 34.26 11.35 27.18
N GLU A 386 34.53 11.02 28.45
CA GLU A 386 33.92 9.89 29.16
C GLU A 386 32.41 10.09 29.33
N SER A 387 31.97 11.29 29.69
CA SER A 387 30.54 11.64 29.77
C SER A 387 29.84 11.52 28.40
N ASP A 388 30.42 12.09 27.34
CA ASP A 388 29.91 12.00 25.97
C ASP A 388 29.88 10.53 25.47
N PHE A 389 30.88 9.72 25.82
CA PHE A 389 30.92 8.28 25.50
C PHE A 389 29.84 7.50 26.25
N ASN A 390 29.68 7.74 27.56
CA ASN A 390 28.68 7.09 28.39
C ASN A 390 27.26 7.46 27.94
N ALA A 391 27.00 8.73 27.60
CA ALA A 391 25.73 9.18 27.05
C ALA A 391 25.42 8.51 25.70
N ARG A 392 26.42 8.38 24.81
CA ARG A 392 26.28 7.62 23.54
C ARG A 392 26.00 6.14 23.79
N SER A 393 26.69 5.51 24.75
CA SER A 393 26.44 4.11 25.12
C SER A 393 25.00 3.92 25.59
N GLN A 394 24.55 4.73 26.56
CA GLN A 394 23.18 4.70 27.08
C GLN A 394 22.13 4.92 25.99
N ALA A 395 22.35 5.86 25.07
CA ALA A 395 21.47 6.08 23.92
C ALA A 395 21.42 4.84 22.99
N THR A 396 22.57 4.21 22.68
CA THR A 396 22.58 2.97 21.89
C THR A 396 21.87 1.83 22.60
N GLU A 397 22.02 1.67 23.91
CA GLU A 397 21.28 0.67 24.67
C GLU A 397 19.77 0.96 24.74
N GLN A 398 19.36 2.23 24.80
CA GLN A 398 17.94 2.62 24.72
C GLN A 398 17.35 2.21 23.37
N THR A 399 18.00 2.57 22.25
CA THR A 399 17.54 2.13 20.92
C THR A 399 17.56 0.60 20.76
N MET A 400 18.50 -0.10 21.38
CA MET A 400 18.53 -1.57 21.41
C MET A 400 17.32 -2.14 22.15
N ARG A 401 16.99 -1.61 23.34
CA ARG A 401 15.80 -2.02 24.12
C ARG A 401 14.50 -1.72 23.38
N GLU A 402 14.42 -0.60 22.68
CA GLU A 402 13.26 -0.25 21.83
C GLU A 402 13.10 -1.20 20.65
N LEU A 403 14.20 -1.58 19.98
CA LEU A 403 14.18 -2.55 18.89
C LEU A 403 13.84 -3.95 19.40
N GLU A 404 14.38 -4.39 20.54
CA GLU A 404 13.98 -5.63 21.20
C GLU A 404 12.48 -5.65 21.55
N LEU A 405 11.96 -4.56 22.10
CA LEU A 405 10.54 -4.44 22.43
C LEU A 405 9.67 -4.49 21.18
N ARG A 406 10.08 -3.81 20.10
CA ARG A 406 9.40 -3.84 18.80
C ARG A 406 9.42 -5.24 18.18
N VAL A 407 10.53 -5.96 18.25
CA VAL A 407 10.62 -7.37 17.81
C VAL A 407 9.71 -8.27 18.65
N LYS A 408 9.71 -8.13 19.99
CA LYS A 408 8.81 -8.89 20.88
C LYS A 408 7.34 -8.62 20.57
N GLN A 409 6.98 -7.37 20.28
CA GLN A 409 5.63 -6.99 19.84
C GLN A 409 5.29 -7.60 18.47
N GLN A 410 6.16 -7.45 17.47
CA GLN A 410 5.95 -7.99 16.13
C GLN A 410 5.82 -9.52 16.11
N SER A 411 6.58 -10.24 16.94
CA SER A 411 6.41 -11.68 17.14
C SER A 411 5.05 -12.02 17.75
N ALA A 412 4.59 -11.27 18.76
CA ALA A 412 3.27 -11.46 19.36
C ALA A 412 2.11 -11.11 18.39
N GLU A 413 2.33 -10.16 17.48
CA GLU A 413 1.40 -9.83 16.39
C GLU A 413 1.40 -10.92 15.29
N LEU A 414 2.56 -11.51 14.98
CA LEU A 414 2.67 -12.68 14.10
C LEU A 414 1.93 -13.90 14.64
N GLU A 415 2.04 -14.21 15.93
CA GLU A 415 1.30 -15.35 16.51
C GLU A 415 -0.22 -15.09 16.62
N LYS A 416 -0.64 -13.84 16.82
CA LYS A 416 -2.05 -13.45 16.64
C LYS A 416 -2.49 -13.64 15.17
N GLY A 417 -1.63 -13.30 14.20
CA GLY A 417 -1.87 -13.56 12.78
C GLY A 417 -1.90 -15.05 12.42
N ASN A 418 -1.09 -15.89 13.08
CA ASN A 418 -1.11 -17.35 12.91
C ASN A 418 -2.40 -17.96 13.46
N THR A 419 -2.78 -17.63 14.69
CA THR A 419 -3.99 -18.13 15.34
C THR A 419 -5.27 -17.66 14.65
N LEU A 420 -5.30 -16.43 14.13
CA LEU A 420 -6.40 -15.96 13.26
C LEU A 420 -6.45 -16.72 11.93
N ARG A 421 -5.32 -16.96 11.26
CA ARG A 421 -5.30 -17.78 10.03
C ARG A 421 -5.74 -19.22 10.28
N GLN A 422 -5.38 -19.82 11.41
CA GLN A 422 -5.84 -21.15 11.81
C GLN A 422 -7.36 -21.18 12.00
N LYS A 423 -7.93 -20.19 12.70
CA LYS A 423 -9.39 -20.05 12.85
C LYS A 423 -10.12 -19.90 11.52
N VAL A 424 -9.68 -18.98 10.65
CA VAL A 424 -10.27 -18.82 9.31
C VAL A 424 -10.15 -20.09 8.45
N THR A 425 -9.08 -20.89 8.64
CA THR A 425 -8.94 -22.19 7.97
C THR A 425 -9.91 -23.25 8.51
N GLN A 426 -10.16 -23.25 9.83
CA GLN A 426 -11.16 -24.11 10.46
C GLN A 426 -12.59 -23.70 10.07
N GLU A 427 -12.93 -22.42 10.18
CA GLU A 427 -14.21 -21.82 9.78
C GLU A 427 -14.50 -22.12 8.30
N LYS A 428 -13.47 -22.04 7.43
CA LYS A 428 -13.56 -22.47 6.02
C LYS A 428 -13.91 -23.97 5.90
N ALA A 429 -13.21 -24.85 6.63
CA ALA A 429 -13.46 -26.29 6.56
C ALA A 429 -14.86 -26.65 7.09
N GLU A 430 -15.33 -25.99 8.15
CA GLU A 430 -16.69 -26.13 8.69
C GLU A 430 -17.75 -25.65 7.67
N LEU A 431 -17.51 -24.54 6.98
CA LEU A 431 -18.34 -24.07 5.86
C LEU A 431 -18.30 -25.01 4.65
N GLU A 432 -17.14 -25.59 4.30
CA GLU A 432 -17.03 -26.59 3.23
C GLU A 432 -17.84 -27.86 3.57
N ILE A 433 -17.86 -28.28 4.84
CA ILE A 433 -18.71 -29.37 5.33
C ILE A 433 -20.20 -28.98 5.30
N HIS A 434 -20.57 -27.75 5.65
CA HIS A 434 -21.97 -27.29 5.55
C HIS A 434 -22.44 -27.14 4.10
N ILE A 435 -21.60 -26.65 3.19
CA ILE A 435 -21.87 -26.61 1.74
C ILE A 435 -22.02 -28.04 1.20
N ALA A 436 -21.22 -28.99 1.67
CA ALA A 436 -21.40 -30.41 1.37
C ALA A 436 -22.70 -30.98 1.93
N SER A 437 -23.07 -30.66 3.18
CA SER A 437 -24.32 -31.11 3.83
C SER A 437 -25.56 -30.59 3.10
N ILE A 438 -25.64 -29.27 2.89
CA ILE A 438 -26.70 -28.63 2.10
C ILE A 438 -26.69 -29.19 0.67
N SER A 439 -25.51 -29.48 0.11
CA SER A 439 -25.42 -30.14 -1.18
C SER A 439 -26.00 -31.55 -1.16
N THR A 440 -25.81 -32.33 -0.08
CA THR A 440 -26.38 -33.68 0.08
C THR A 440 -27.88 -33.68 0.44
N GLU A 441 -28.34 -32.84 1.37
CA GLU A 441 -29.75 -32.69 1.74
C GLU A 441 -30.56 -32.19 0.55
N LEU A 442 -30.02 -31.22 -0.18
CA LEU A 442 -30.60 -30.81 -1.43
C LEU A 442 -30.42 -31.93 -2.47
N GLN A 443 -29.31 -32.68 -2.56
CA GLN A 443 -29.24 -33.97 -3.30
C GLN A 443 -30.24 -35.04 -2.81
N GLU A 444 -30.98 -34.85 -1.72
CA GLU A 444 -32.17 -35.66 -1.45
C GLU A 444 -33.45 -35.02 -1.99
N ALA A 445 -33.74 -33.78 -1.57
CA ALA A 445 -34.91 -32.96 -1.97
C ALA A 445 -35.11 -32.92 -3.50
N ASN A 446 -34.02 -32.77 -4.23
CA ASN A 446 -33.66 -33.49 -5.44
C ASN A 446 -34.72 -34.10 -6.37
N ARG A 447 -34.55 -35.36 -6.84
CA ARG A 447 -35.63 -36.05 -7.54
C ARG A 447 -36.88 -36.16 -6.61
N ARG A 448 -36.91 -35.68 -5.33
CA ARG A 448 -38.19 -35.38 -4.61
C ARG A 448 -39.08 -34.41 -5.38
N ILE A 449 -38.59 -33.93 -6.53
CA ILE A 449 -39.40 -33.47 -7.66
C ILE A 449 -39.47 -34.48 -8.84
N MET A 450 -38.37 -34.92 -9.49
CA MET A 450 -38.41 -35.71 -10.76
C MET A 450 -39.19 -37.04 -10.77
N ILE A 451 -39.42 -37.69 -9.64
CA ILE A 451 -40.57 -38.57 -9.42
C ILE A 451 -40.83 -38.39 -7.94
N LEU A 452 -41.73 -37.51 -7.48
CA LEU A 452 -43.13 -37.20 -7.87
C LEU A 452 -43.54 -36.95 -9.33
N GLN A 453 -42.76 -36.23 -10.14
CA GLN A 453 -43.13 -35.86 -11.52
C GLN A 453 -43.53 -37.07 -12.37
N LYS A 454 -42.70 -38.12 -12.45
CA LYS A 454 -43.07 -39.37 -13.15
C LYS A 454 -44.22 -40.18 -12.51
N GLU A 455 -44.57 -39.96 -11.24
CA GLU A 455 -45.74 -40.59 -10.59
C GLU A 455 -46.99 -39.84 -11.03
N LYS A 456 -46.93 -38.51 -11.10
CA LYS A 456 -47.97 -37.68 -11.71
C LYS A 456 -48.15 -38.01 -13.19
N GLU A 457 -47.06 -38.19 -13.96
CA GLU A 457 -47.11 -38.58 -15.37
C GLU A 457 -47.76 -39.97 -15.52
N GLN A 458 -47.31 -40.98 -14.76
CA GLN A 458 -47.89 -42.32 -14.78
C GLN A 458 -49.37 -42.35 -14.33
N LEU A 459 -49.77 -41.52 -13.35
CA LEU A 459 -51.18 -41.36 -12.98
C LEU A 459 -51.98 -40.64 -14.08
N SER A 460 -51.38 -39.68 -14.79
CA SER A 460 -52.01 -39.01 -15.93
C SER A 460 -52.25 -39.98 -17.08
N GLU A 461 -51.27 -40.81 -17.42
CA GLU A 461 -51.38 -41.89 -18.41
C GLU A 461 -52.49 -42.89 -18.02
N GLN A 462 -52.55 -43.32 -16.76
CA GLN A 462 -53.60 -44.20 -16.25
C GLN A 462 -55.00 -43.58 -16.30
N HIS A 463 -55.13 -42.28 -15.99
CA HIS A 463 -56.39 -41.56 -16.10
C HIS A 463 -56.81 -41.34 -17.56
N GLU A 464 -55.86 -41.09 -18.47
CA GLU A 464 -56.14 -40.95 -19.89
C GLU A 464 -56.56 -42.28 -20.50
N GLU A 465 -55.84 -43.37 -20.22
CA GLU A 465 -56.25 -44.74 -20.59
C GLU A 465 -57.64 -45.09 -20.08
N ALA A 466 -57.96 -44.76 -18.82
CA ALA A 466 -59.28 -45.01 -18.24
C ALA A 466 -60.38 -44.18 -18.94
N THR A 467 -60.08 -42.94 -19.33
CA THR A 467 -60.99 -42.07 -20.07
C THR A 467 -61.22 -42.59 -21.50
N GLN A 468 -60.16 -42.97 -22.22
CA GLN A 468 -60.24 -43.57 -23.55
C GLN A 468 -61.04 -44.89 -23.52
N LYS A 469 -60.84 -45.74 -22.52
CA LYS A 469 -61.61 -46.99 -22.32
C LYS A 469 -63.07 -46.74 -21.97
N LEU A 470 -63.41 -45.60 -21.35
CA LEU A 470 -64.80 -45.17 -21.14
C LEU A 470 -65.42 -44.60 -22.42
N GLN A 471 -64.69 -43.78 -23.18
CA GLN A 471 -65.14 -43.24 -24.47
C GLN A 471 -65.42 -44.37 -25.47
N ALA A 472 -64.50 -45.32 -25.64
CA ALA A 472 -64.70 -46.47 -26.52
C ALA A 472 -65.94 -47.31 -26.13
N LYS A 473 -66.24 -47.45 -24.83
CA LYS A 473 -67.48 -48.09 -24.37
C LYS A 473 -68.72 -47.29 -24.73
N TYR A 474 -68.74 -45.99 -24.46
CA TYR A 474 -69.86 -45.13 -24.86
C TYR A 474 -70.07 -45.12 -26.39
N GLU A 475 -69.01 -45.20 -27.19
CA GLU A 475 -69.09 -45.34 -28.64
C GLU A 475 -69.65 -46.69 -29.08
N THR A 476 -69.26 -47.82 -28.44
CA THR A 476 -69.87 -49.13 -28.72
C THR A 476 -71.33 -49.19 -28.27
N ASP A 477 -71.68 -48.58 -27.13
CA ASP A 477 -73.05 -48.56 -26.61
C ASP A 477 -73.96 -47.68 -27.49
N LEU A 478 -73.48 -46.51 -27.93
CA LEU A 478 -74.18 -45.66 -28.92
C LEU A 478 -74.35 -46.34 -30.27
N SER A 479 -73.37 -47.14 -30.69
CA SER A 479 -73.43 -47.92 -31.94
C SER A 479 -74.43 -49.09 -31.83
N HIS A 480 -74.45 -49.78 -30.68
CA HIS A 480 -75.44 -50.81 -30.37
C HIS A 480 -76.85 -50.23 -30.38
N LEU A 481 -77.06 -49.12 -29.68
CA LEU A 481 -78.37 -48.44 -29.61
C LEU A 481 -78.82 -47.96 -31.01
N HIS A 482 -77.92 -47.44 -31.85
CA HIS A 482 -78.23 -47.13 -33.25
C HIS A 482 -78.62 -48.37 -34.06
N HIS A 483 -77.93 -49.50 -33.85
CA HIS A 483 -78.24 -50.76 -34.53
C HIS A 483 -79.61 -51.32 -34.11
N GLU A 484 -79.94 -51.26 -32.81
CA GLU A 484 -81.26 -51.63 -32.29
C GLU A 484 -82.36 -50.71 -32.80
N HIS A 485 -82.13 -49.38 -32.83
CA HIS A 485 -83.06 -48.43 -33.42
C HIS A 485 -83.27 -48.69 -34.92
N ALA A 486 -82.21 -49.01 -35.68
CA ALA A 486 -82.32 -49.35 -37.10
C ALA A 486 -83.08 -50.67 -37.31
N LEU A 487 -82.81 -51.72 -36.52
CA LEU A 487 -83.55 -52.98 -36.55
C LEU A 487 -85.03 -52.79 -36.16
N SER A 488 -85.32 -51.93 -35.19
CA SER A 488 -86.68 -51.61 -34.75
C SER A 488 -87.44 -50.81 -35.82
N ALA A 489 -86.79 -49.81 -36.44
CA ALA A 489 -87.35 -49.05 -37.55
C ALA A 489 -87.59 -49.93 -38.80
N ALA A 490 -86.70 -50.90 -39.08
CA ALA A 490 -86.90 -51.86 -40.16
C ALA A 490 -88.12 -52.76 -39.90
N LYS A 491 -88.26 -53.32 -38.70
CA LYS A 491 -89.44 -54.12 -38.29
C LYS A 491 -90.73 -53.29 -38.32
N ALA A 492 -90.68 -52.04 -37.87
CA ALA A 492 -91.83 -51.13 -37.96
C ALA A 492 -92.22 -50.87 -39.43
N SER A 493 -91.24 -50.71 -40.32
CA SER A 493 -91.46 -50.52 -41.75
C SER A 493 -92.01 -51.78 -42.44
N GLU A 494 -91.59 -52.97 -42.02
CA GLU A 494 -92.14 -54.27 -42.45
C GLU A 494 -93.61 -54.41 -42.05
N VAL A 495 -93.94 -54.12 -40.79
CA VAL A 495 -95.33 -54.10 -40.29
C VAL A 495 -96.17 -53.03 -41.01
N MET A 496 -95.62 -51.85 -41.30
CA MET A 496 -96.29 -50.84 -42.12
C MET A 496 -96.57 -51.34 -43.54
N ALA A 497 -95.62 -51.99 -44.20
CA ALA A 497 -95.80 -52.52 -45.56
C ALA A 497 -96.86 -53.64 -45.61
N ASP A 498 -96.93 -54.52 -44.60
CA ASP A 498 -98.01 -55.52 -44.51
C ASP A 498 -99.37 -54.86 -44.20
N LEU A 499 -99.42 -53.82 -43.37
CA LEU A 499 -100.65 -53.03 -43.15
C LEU A 499 -101.09 -52.33 -44.43
N GLU A 500 -100.20 -51.66 -45.17
CA GLU A 500 -100.48 -51.05 -46.47
C GLU A 500 -101.02 -52.07 -47.49
N LYS A 501 -100.46 -53.29 -47.49
CA LYS A 501 -100.91 -54.41 -48.31
C LYS A 501 -102.30 -54.92 -47.92
N THR A 502 -102.64 -54.99 -46.62
CA THR A 502 -104.03 -55.29 -46.19
C THR A 502 -104.99 -54.16 -46.56
N VAL A 503 -104.59 -52.89 -46.44
CA VAL A 503 -105.38 -51.73 -46.88
C VAL A 503 -105.60 -51.76 -48.39
N ALA A 504 -104.60 -52.15 -49.19
CA ALA A 504 -104.74 -52.33 -50.63
C ALA A 504 -105.70 -53.48 -50.98
N GLN A 505 -105.65 -54.60 -50.27
CA GLN A 505 -106.61 -55.70 -50.44
C GLN A 505 -108.05 -55.30 -50.08
N ILE A 506 -108.24 -54.53 -49.00
CA ILE A 506 -109.55 -54.01 -48.59
C ILE A 506 -110.08 -52.99 -49.62
N LYS A 507 -109.21 -52.14 -50.17
CA LYS A 507 -109.56 -51.22 -51.28
C LYS A 507 -110.01 -51.99 -52.52
N GLN A 508 -109.28 -53.02 -52.95
CA GLN A 508 -109.69 -53.85 -54.09
C GLN A 508 -111.04 -54.53 -53.84
N GLN A 509 -111.28 -55.08 -52.64
CA GLN A 509 -112.57 -55.67 -52.28
C GLN A 509 -113.71 -54.64 -52.28
N LEU A 510 -113.44 -53.40 -51.84
CA LEU A 510 -114.39 -52.30 -51.91
C LEU A 510 -114.69 -51.92 -53.37
N GLU A 511 -113.66 -51.70 -54.20
CA GLU A 511 -113.77 -51.37 -55.63
C GLU A 511 -114.50 -52.47 -56.42
N ASP A 512 -114.25 -53.74 -56.13
CA ASP A 512 -114.99 -54.88 -56.68
C ASP A 512 -116.47 -54.86 -56.26
N SER A 513 -116.76 -54.55 -55.00
CA SER A 513 -118.13 -54.44 -54.49
C SER A 513 -118.87 -53.24 -55.08
N GLU A 514 -118.18 -52.12 -55.28
CA GLU A 514 -118.71 -50.94 -55.95
C GLU A 514 -118.91 -51.20 -57.45
N HIS A 515 -118.05 -51.96 -58.11
CA HIS A 515 -118.27 -52.38 -59.50
C HIS A 515 -119.51 -53.26 -59.64
N ARG A 516 -119.75 -54.20 -58.70
CA ARG A 516 -120.99 -55.00 -58.66
C ARG A 516 -122.21 -54.11 -58.42
N ARG A 517 -122.13 -53.16 -57.48
CA ARG A 517 -123.21 -52.19 -57.21
C ARG A 517 -123.48 -51.31 -58.42
N HIS A 518 -122.45 -50.76 -59.07
CA HIS A 518 -122.59 -49.94 -60.27
C HIS A 518 -123.12 -50.75 -61.46
N GLN A 519 -122.77 -52.03 -61.61
CA GLN A 519 -123.39 -52.87 -62.64
C GLN A 519 -124.88 -53.08 -62.36
N GLN A 520 -125.25 -53.41 -61.12
CA GLN A 520 -126.65 -53.56 -60.72
C GLN A 520 -127.46 -52.25 -60.90
N VAL A 521 -126.84 -51.09 -60.64
CA VAL A 521 -127.42 -49.78 -60.95
C VAL A 521 -127.56 -49.59 -62.46
N ARG A 522 -126.53 -49.85 -63.27
CA ARG A 522 -126.61 -49.77 -64.74
C ARG A 522 -127.70 -50.69 -65.33
N ASP A 523 -127.87 -51.88 -64.79
CA ASP A 523 -128.90 -52.85 -65.22
C ASP A 523 -130.33 -52.42 -64.83
N GLN A 524 -130.48 -51.48 -63.88
CA GLN A 524 -131.74 -50.80 -63.55
C GLN A 524 -131.91 -49.52 -64.36
N GLU A 525 -130.85 -48.73 -64.50
CA GLU A 525 -130.78 -47.48 -65.24
C GLU A 525 -131.04 -47.70 -66.73
N MET A 526 -130.59 -48.81 -67.31
CA MET A 526 -130.94 -49.21 -68.69
C MET A 526 -132.45 -49.49 -68.87
N LYS A 527 -133.16 -49.93 -67.83
CA LYS A 527 -134.62 -50.13 -67.88
C LYS A 527 -135.36 -48.79 -67.80
N PHE A 528 -134.97 -47.94 -66.84
CA PHE A 528 -135.46 -46.57 -66.76
C PHE A 528 -135.12 -45.74 -68.01
N GLN A 529 -133.99 -46.03 -68.68
CA GLN A 529 -133.61 -45.38 -69.93
C GLN A 529 -134.50 -45.84 -71.09
N GLN A 530 -134.88 -47.13 -71.17
CA GLN A 530 -135.90 -47.60 -72.13
C GLN A 530 -137.26 -46.91 -71.90
N GLU A 531 -137.74 -46.85 -70.66
CA GLU A 531 -138.98 -46.13 -70.28
C GLU A 531 -138.89 -44.62 -70.61
N LYS A 532 -137.72 -44.02 -70.41
CA LYS A 532 -137.44 -42.62 -70.72
C LYS A 532 -137.34 -42.36 -72.23
N ASP A 533 -136.86 -43.30 -73.04
CA ASP A 533 -136.76 -43.12 -74.49
C ASP A 533 -138.13 -43.20 -75.17
N GLU A 534 -139.06 -44.02 -74.68
CA GLU A 534 -140.48 -43.95 -75.07
C GLU A 534 -141.10 -42.57 -74.76
N LEU A 535 -140.73 -41.96 -73.63
CA LEU A 535 -141.15 -40.61 -73.25
C LEU A 535 -140.45 -39.51 -74.07
N LEU A 536 -139.16 -39.66 -74.40
CA LEU A 536 -138.39 -38.69 -75.20
C LEU A 536 -138.89 -38.62 -76.64
N ILE A 537 -139.20 -39.74 -77.28
CA ILE A 537 -139.84 -39.79 -78.62
C ILE A 537 -141.19 -39.04 -78.62
N ASN A 538 -141.84 -38.91 -77.46
CA ASN A 538 -143.06 -38.15 -77.25
C ASN A 538 -142.82 -36.64 -76.99
N CYS A 539 -141.62 -36.25 -76.54
CA CYS A 539 -141.23 -34.88 -76.24
C CYS A 539 -140.43 -34.19 -77.35
N GLU A 540 -139.56 -34.88 -78.09
CA GLU A 540 -138.78 -34.31 -79.20
C GLU A 540 -139.69 -33.78 -80.32
N LYS A 541 -140.83 -34.44 -80.55
CA LYS A 541 -141.94 -33.99 -81.41
C LYS A 541 -142.51 -32.61 -81.04
N LYS A 542 -142.23 -32.10 -79.83
CA LYS A 542 -142.63 -30.76 -79.36
C LYS A 542 -141.46 -29.76 -79.38
N VAL A 543 -140.22 -30.21 -79.10
CA VAL A 543 -139.05 -29.33 -78.97
C VAL A 543 -138.57 -28.78 -80.33
N LEU A 544 -138.68 -29.58 -81.41
CA LEU A 544 -138.31 -29.15 -82.77
C LEU A 544 -139.05 -27.89 -83.26
N ALA A 545 -140.20 -27.55 -82.66
CA ALA A 545 -140.97 -26.36 -82.99
C ALA A 545 -140.42 -25.04 -82.37
N LEU A 546 -139.52 -25.12 -81.39
CA LEU A 546 -139.05 -23.95 -80.62
C LEU A 546 -137.62 -23.52 -80.99
N GLN A 547 -136.77 -24.45 -81.44
CA GLN A 547 -135.33 -24.20 -81.53
C GLN A 547 -134.91 -23.28 -82.69
N THR A 548 -135.77 -23.09 -83.69
CA THR A 548 -135.53 -22.24 -84.87
C THR A 548 -135.54 -20.73 -84.58
N GLU A 549 -135.95 -20.30 -83.38
CA GLU A 549 -136.18 -18.89 -83.06
C GLU A 549 -134.95 -18.19 -82.44
N ALA A 550 -134.12 -18.93 -81.69
CA ALA A 550 -133.10 -18.35 -80.81
C ALA A 550 -131.77 -17.91 -81.48
N GLU A 551 -131.41 -18.44 -82.65
CA GLU A 551 -130.06 -18.21 -83.21
C GLU A 551 -129.79 -16.76 -83.68
N LYS A 552 -130.83 -15.94 -83.88
CA LYS A 552 -130.71 -14.61 -84.49
C LYS A 552 -129.96 -13.58 -83.62
N GLU A 553 -130.01 -13.68 -82.29
CA GLU A 553 -129.53 -12.59 -81.40
C GLU A 553 -128.00 -12.55 -81.24
N LYS A 554 -127.31 -13.67 -81.45
CA LYS A 554 -125.92 -13.87 -81.01
C LYS A 554 -124.85 -13.09 -81.80
N ALA A 555 -125.21 -12.48 -82.92
CA ALA A 555 -124.25 -11.96 -83.91
C ALA A 555 -123.65 -10.59 -83.58
N GLU A 556 -124.31 -9.74 -82.78
CA GLU A 556 -123.95 -8.32 -82.71
C GLU A 556 -122.75 -7.97 -81.81
N ALA A 557 -122.51 -8.75 -80.76
CA ALA A 557 -121.65 -8.35 -79.65
C ALA A 557 -120.14 -8.16 -80.01
N LYS A 558 -119.63 -8.84 -81.04
CA LYS A 558 -118.18 -8.94 -81.31
C LYS A 558 -117.48 -7.65 -81.74
N ARG A 559 -118.21 -6.60 -82.14
CA ARG A 559 -117.64 -5.43 -82.87
C ARG A 559 -116.90 -4.37 -82.04
N LYS A 560 -116.82 -4.47 -80.69
CA LYS A 560 -116.33 -3.38 -79.82
C LYS A 560 -114.85 -3.42 -79.38
N ILE A 561 -114.15 -4.55 -79.50
CA ILE A 561 -112.88 -4.77 -78.75
C ILE A 561 -111.66 -4.03 -79.36
N ALA A 562 -111.55 -3.94 -80.69
CA ALA A 562 -110.31 -3.64 -81.41
C ALA A 562 -109.85 -2.15 -81.44
N LYS A 563 -110.07 -1.37 -80.37
CA LYS A 563 -109.79 0.09 -80.35
C LYS A 563 -108.83 0.60 -79.26
N LEU A 564 -108.25 -0.27 -78.43
CA LEU A 564 -107.47 0.15 -77.24
C LEU A 564 -105.94 -0.02 -77.36
N GLU A 565 -105.42 -0.64 -78.42
CA GLU A 565 -104.05 -1.17 -78.42
C GLU A 565 -102.98 -0.20 -78.97
N GLU A 566 -103.37 0.93 -79.58
CA GLU A 566 -102.46 1.73 -80.41
C GLU A 566 -101.60 2.75 -79.65
N ALA A 567 -102.02 3.18 -78.46
CA ALA A 567 -101.47 4.34 -77.76
C ALA A 567 -100.10 4.13 -77.05
N LEU A 568 -99.55 2.92 -77.04
CA LEU A 568 -98.40 2.59 -76.17
C LEU A 568 -97.02 2.96 -76.76
N ARG A 569 -96.89 3.08 -78.09
CA ARG A 569 -95.58 3.09 -78.79
C ARG A 569 -94.79 4.41 -78.77
N GLU A 570 -95.37 5.52 -78.28
CA GLU A 570 -94.82 6.86 -78.55
C GLU A 570 -93.75 7.35 -77.54
N LYS A 571 -93.46 6.59 -76.47
CA LYS A 571 -92.62 7.08 -75.35
C LYS A 571 -91.14 6.75 -75.42
N GLU A 572 -90.69 5.82 -76.25
CA GLU A 572 -89.32 5.28 -76.17
C GLU A 572 -88.27 6.17 -76.88
N SER A 573 -88.67 7.00 -77.86
CA SER A 573 -87.76 7.72 -78.79
C SER A 573 -87.13 9.03 -78.26
N GLN A 574 -86.98 9.17 -76.93
CA GLN A 574 -86.44 10.39 -76.31
C GLN A 574 -85.07 10.25 -75.64
N LEU A 575 -84.58 9.03 -75.40
CA LEU A 575 -83.44 8.79 -74.50
C LEU A 575 -82.04 8.97 -75.15
N ASP A 576 -81.88 8.71 -76.45
CA ASP A 576 -80.56 8.57 -77.06
C ASP A 576 -79.77 9.87 -77.29
N ARG A 577 -80.44 11.03 -77.33
CA ARG A 577 -79.81 12.31 -77.74
C ARG A 577 -78.80 12.89 -76.73
N ALA A 578 -78.69 12.32 -75.53
CA ALA A 578 -77.93 12.90 -74.42
C ALA A 578 -76.44 12.49 -74.37
N ARG A 579 -75.97 11.57 -75.22
CA ARG A 579 -74.64 10.92 -75.07
C ARG A 579 -73.50 11.50 -75.90
N GLU A 580 -73.78 12.34 -76.89
CA GLU A 580 -72.78 12.72 -77.92
C GLU A 580 -71.93 13.94 -77.57
N SER A 581 -72.42 14.83 -76.68
CA SER A 581 -71.84 16.17 -76.48
C SER A 581 -70.53 16.21 -75.69
N GLN A 582 -70.18 15.18 -74.92
CA GLN A 582 -69.11 15.26 -73.92
C GLN A 582 -67.68 15.10 -74.49
N ARG A 583 -67.50 14.67 -75.74
CA ARG A 583 -66.17 14.28 -76.28
C ARG A 583 -65.29 15.43 -76.76
N GLN A 584 -65.84 16.61 -77.06
CA GLN A 584 -65.12 17.65 -77.81
C GLN A 584 -64.21 18.57 -76.97
N HIS A 585 -64.31 18.56 -75.63
CA HIS A 585 -63.72 19.60 -74.78
C HIS A 585 -62.22 19.45 -74.44
N ILE A 586 -61.57 18.33 -74.78
CA ILE A 586 -60.25 17.98 -74.22
C ILE A 586 -59.07 18.48 -75.08
N GLN A 587 -59.24 18.68 -76.39
CA GLN A 587 -58.11 18.88 -77.32
C GLN A 587 -57.54 20.31 -77.44
N GLN A 588 -57.95 21.27 -76.59
CA GLN A 588 -57.56 22.69 -76.73
C GLN A 588 -56.53 23.21 -75.72
N ALA A 589 -56.08 22.42 -74.74
CA ALA A 589 -55.25 22.91 -73.64
C ALA A 589 -53.74 22.99 -73.92
N ASP A 590 -53.17 22.02 -74.65
CA ASP A 590 -51.73 21.73 -74.57
C ASP A 590 -50.81 22.68 -75.36
N MET A 591 -51.34 23.45 -76.33
CA MET A 591 -50.51 24.24 -77.26
C MET A 591 -49.94 25.56 -76.69
N ALA A 592 -50.31 25.97 -75.47
CA ALA A 592 -50.11 27.35 -75.01
C ALA A 592 -48.78 27.65 -74.28
N LEU A 593 -48.06 26.64 -73.75
CA LEU A 593 -46.99 26.87 -72.75
C LEU A 593 -45.57 27.07 -73.31
N GLU A 594 -45.29 26.65 -74.55
CA GLU A 594 -43.91 26.48 -75.05
C GLU A 594 -43.17 27.80 -75.39
N GLN A 595 -43.90 28.86 -75.75
CA GLN A 595 -43.30 30.01 -76.46
C GLN A 595 -42.65 31.08 -75.56
N PHE A 596 -43.09 31.24 -74.31
CA PHE A 596 -42.74 32.44 -73.51
C PHE A 596 -41.30 32.45 -72.95
N LYS A 597 -40.60 31.30 -72.97
CA LYS A 597 -39.38 31.10 -72.17
C LYS A 597 -38.10 31.76 -72.72
N LYS A 598 -38.00 32.01 -74.04
CA LYS A 598 -36.70 32.28 -74.71
C LYS A 598 -36.26 33.74 -74.83
N GLN A 599 -37.07 34.73 -74.43
CA GLN A 599 -36.84 36.13 -74.84
C GLN A 599 -36.21 37.05 -73.76
N VAL A 600 -36.13 36.62 -72.49
CA VAL A 600 -35.73 37.50 -71.37
C VAL A 600 -34.22 37.47 -71.09
N GLU A 601 -33.53 36.38 -71.41
CA GLU A 601 -32.19 36.06 -70.85
C GLU A 601 -31.01 36.84 -71.47
N LEU A 602 -31.21 37.57 -72.58
CA LEU A 602 -30.11 37.98 -73.49
C LEU A 602 -29.71 39.47 -73.48
N SER A 603 -30.32 40.33 -72.65
CA SER A 603 -30.20 41.79 -72.78
C SER A 603 -29.54 42.54 -71.61
N SER A 604 -29.43 41.94 -70.42
CA SER A 604 -29.05 42.64 -69.18
C SER A 604 -27.54 42.64 -68.87
N GLU A 605 -26.77 41.71 -69.43
CA GLU A 605 -25.42 41.40 -68.94
C GLU A 605 -24.37 42.49 -69.22
N LYS A 606 -24.48 43.20 -70.34
CA LYS A 606 -23.33 43.90 -70.96
C LYS A 606 -22.98 45.26 -70.32
N ALA A 607 -23.96 45.98 -69.78
CA ALA A 607 -23.76 47.34 -69.26
C ALA A 607 -23.08 47.38 -67.88
N TYR A 608 -23.07 46.27 -67.13
CA TYR A 608 -22.49 46.19 -65.78
C TYR A 608 -20.97 45.93 -65.77
N ALA A 609 -20.35 45.72 -66.93
CA ALA A 609 -18.94 45.29 -67.02
C ALA A 609 -17.92 46.40 -66.69
N ASP A 610 -18.05 47.59 -67.29
CA ASP A 610 -16.92 48.54 -67.36
C ASP A 610 -16.74 49.39 -66.10
N MET A 611 -17.83 49.86 -65.48
CA MET A 611 -17.77 50.68 -64.26
C MET A 611 -17.20 49.90 -63.05
N LYS A 612 -17.29 48.57 -63.10
CA LYS A 612 -16.70 47.65 -62.12
C LYS A 612 -15.17 47.77 -62.07
N LEU A 613 -14.52 47.91 -63.23
CA LEU A 613 -13.08 47.78 -63.40
C LEU A 613 -12.26 48.91 -62.73
N GLN A 614 -12.81 50.13 -62.65
CA GLN A 614 -12.14 51.23 -61.94
C GLN A 614 -12.35 51.16 -60.42
N MET A 615 -13.52 50.70 -59.97
CA MET A 615 -13.79 50.53 -58.54
C MET A 615 -12.92 49.41 -57.94
N GLU A 616 -12.73 48.30 -58.68
CA GLU A 616 -11.83 47.20 -58.31
C GLU A 616 -10.42 47.69 -57.93
N LYS A 617 -9.86 48.71 -58.61
CA LYS A 617 -8.48 49.15 -58.42
C LYS A 617 -8.26 50.02 -57.17
N VAL A 618 -9.20 50.88 -56.80
CA VAL A 618 -9.14 51.62 -55.52
C VAL A 618 -9.49 50.68 -54.35
N GLU A 619 -10.43 49.76 -54.57
CA GLU A 619 -10.68 48.70 -53.61
C GLU A 619 -9.44 47.84 -53.36
N GLU A 620 -8.62 47.53 -54.38
CA GLU A 620 -7.38 46.74 -54.22
C GLU A 620 -6.41 47.33 -53.20
N ASP A 621 -6.07 48.62 -53.30
CA ASP A 621 -5.11 49.23 -52.36
C ASP A 621 -5.68 49.32 -50.93
N LEU A 622 -6.99 49.56 -50.80
CA LEU A 622 -7.68 49.55 -49.51
C LEU A 622 -7.77 48.12 -48.93
N LYS A 623 -8.00 47.10 -49.77
CA LYS A 623 -7.91 45.66 -49.44
C LYS A 623 -6.48 45.31 -48.97
N ARG A 624 -5.42 45.80 -49.62
CA ARG A 624 -4.01 45.58 -49.22
C ARG A 624 -3.71 46.17 -47.83
N SER A 625 -4.09 47.44 -47.58
CA SER A 625 -3.87 48.08 -46.26
C SER A 625 -4.69 47.44 -45.14
N ARG A 626 -5.95 47.08 -45.42
CA ARG A 626 -6.79 46.30 -44.48
C ARG A 626 -6.15 44.95 -44.20
N SER A 627 -5.75 44.21 -45.25
CA SER A 627 -5.16 42.87 -45.14
C SER A 627 -3.90 42.85 -44.26
N LEU A 628 -3.05 43.88 -44.29
CA LEU A 628 -1.85 43.92 -43.44
C LEU A 628 -2.20 44.02 -41.94
N ARG A 629 -3.09 44.94 -41.56
CA ARG A 629 -3.56 45.06 -40.16
C ARG A 629 -4.39 43.85 -39.73
N GLU A 630 -5.17 43.28 -40.65
CA GLU A 630 -5.95 42.07 -40.44
C GLU A 630 -5.06 40.82 -40.24
N LYS A 631 -3.92 40.72 -40.93
CA LYS A 631 -2.91 39.68 -40.69
C LYS A 631 -2.30 39.81 -39.31
N GLN A 632 -1.84 41.00 -38.92
CA GLN A 632 -1.30 41.23 -37.57
C GLN A 632 -2.32 40.92 -36.48
N ALA A 633 -3.59 41.32 -36.65
CA ALA A 633 -4.66 40.97 -35.72
C ALA A 633 -4.90 39.44 -35.65
N LYS A 634 -4.85 38.74 -36.79
CA LYS A 634 -4.95 37.27 -36.87
C LYS A 634 -3.76 36.55 -36.26
N GLU A 635 -2.55 37.09 -36.39
CA GLU A 635 -1.34 36.54 -35.77
C GLU A 635 -1.43 36.62 -34.24
N PHE A 636 -1.91 37.74 -33.68
CA PHE A 636 -2.17 37.85 -32.24
C PHE A 636 -3.35 36.99 -31.75
N SER A 637 -4.45 36.89 -32.52
CA SER A 637 -5.53 35.97 -32.15
C SER A 637 -5.08 34.52 -32.20
N GLN A 638 -4.32 34.12 -33.23
CA GLN A 638 -3.77 32.76 -33.34
C GLN A 638 -2.85 32.44 -32.16
N GLN A 639 -1.99 33.35 -31.70
CA GLN A 639 -1.15 33.12 -30.53
C GLN A 639 -1.97 32.91 -29.23
N LEU A 640 -3.07 33.64 -29.07
CA LEU A 640 -4.00 33.46 -27.93
C LEU A 640 -4.80 32.17 -28.04
N ASP A 641 -5.25 31.82 -29.24
CA ASP A 641 -6.05 30.61 -29.49
C ASP A 641 -5.19 29.34 -29.48
N ASP A 642 -3.93 29.37 -29.91
CA ASP A 642 -2.93 28.31 -29.73
C ASP A 642 -2.66 28.05 -28.24
N LEU A 643 -2.63 29.12 -27.42
CA LEU A 643 -2.44 28.99 -25.97
C LEU A 643 -3.70 28.45 -25.28
N ARG A 644 -4.89 28.89 -25.71
CA ARG A 644 -6.18 28.32 -25.27
C ARG A 644 -6.29 26.84 -25.64
N GLN A 645 -5.96 26.46 -26.87
CA GLN A 645 -5.98 25.07 -27.33
C GLN A 645 -5.04 24.18 -26.50
N LYS A 646 -3.87 24.67 -26.07
CA LYS A 646 -2.97 23.92 -25.18
C LYS A 646 -3.59 23.66 -23.81
N PHE A 647 -4.24 24.66 -23.19
CA PHE A 647 -4.94 24.46 -21.93
C PHE A 647 -6.20 23.60 -22.08
N GLU A 648 -6.97 23.78 -23.16
CA GLU A 648 -8.13 22.94 -23.47
C GLU A 648 -7.73 21.49 -23.72
N GLN A 649 -6.62 21.25 -24.42
CA GLN A 649 -6.03 19.93 -24.61
C GLN A 649 -5.59 19.30 -23.28
N GLN A 650 -4.89 20.03 -22.41
CA GLN A 650 -4.52 19.52 -21.07
C GLN A 650 -5.76 19.15 -20.23
N MET A 651 -6.80 19.98 -20.25
CA MET A 651 -8.07 19.68 -19.57
C MET A 651 -8.80 18.50 -20.21
N ALA A 652 -8.71 18.32 -21.54
CA ALA A 652 -9.26 17.17 -22.24
C ALA A 652 -8.49 15.87 -21.95
N GLU A 653 -7.15 15.94 -21.85
CA GLU A 653 -6.29 14.81 -21.48
C GLU A 653 -6.53 14.35 -20.04
N GLN A 654 -6.69 15.28 -19.08
CA GLN A 654 -7.08 14.96 -17.71
C GLN A 654 -8.49 14.37 -17.61
N ARG A 655 -9.48 14.95 -18.32
CA ARG A 655 -10.84 14.38 -18.41
C ARG A 655 -10.82 12.97 -19.02
N MET A 656 -10.02 12.75 -20.05
CA MET A 656 -9.83 11.45 -20.69
C MET A 656 -9.19 10.43 -19.72
N GLN A 657 -8.19 10.83 -18.93
CA GLN A 657 -7.58 9.96 -17.91
C GLN A 657 -8.61 9.53 -16.85
N HIS A 658 -9.34 10.49 -16.26
CA HIS A 658 -10.38 10.16 -15.28
C HIS A 658 -11.54 9.35 -15.88
N GLU A 659 -11.88 9.52 -17.16
CA GLU A 659 -12.85 8.67 -17.84
C GLU A 659 -12.33 7.25 -18.12
N GLN A 660 -11.04 7.11 -18.46
CA GLN A 660 -10.39 5.80 -18.56
C GLN A 660 -10.38 5.07 -17.21
N GLU A 661 -10.09 5.77 -16.11
CA GLU A 661 -10.13 5.23 -14.75
C GLU A 661 -11.55 4.86 -14.30
N ARG A 662 -12.51 5.79 -14.43
CA ARG A 662 -13.93 5.58 -14.13
C ARG A 662 -14.47 4.35 -14.85
N THR A 663 -14.26 4.26 -16.16
CA THR A 663 -14.76 3.13 -16.95
C THR A 663 -13.96 1.84 -16.73
N ARG A 664 -12.72 1.90 -16.21
CA ARG A 664 -11.95 0.71 -15.78
C ARG A 664 -12.55 0.15 -14.48
N LEU A 665 -12.77 0.99 -13.48
CA LEU A 665 -13.40 0.58 -12.22
C LEU A 665 -14.82 0.03 -12.44
N GLN A 666 -15.61 0.66 -13.30
CA GLN A 666 -16.95 0.19 -13.66
C GLN A 666 -16.95 -1.20 -14.31
N GLN A 667 -15.92 -1.53 -15.13
CA GLN A 667 -15.75 -2.89 -15.67
C GLN A 667 -15.36 -3.93 -14.62
N GLN A 668 -14.51 -3.54 -13.66
CA GLN A 668 -14.07 -4.46 -12.61
C GLN A 668 -15.27 -4.83 -11.74
N HIS A 669 -16.03 -3.83 -11.29
CA HIS A 669 -17.28 -4.01 -10.56
C HIS A 669 -18.34 -4.81 -11.36
N SER A 670 -18.48 -4.60 -12.68
CA SER A 670 -19.42 -5.40 -13.48
C SER A 670 -18.95 -6.86 -13.59
N ALA A 671 -17.69 -7.09 -13.93
CA ALA A 671 -17.14 -8.45 -14.03
C ALA A 671 -17.17 -9.22 -12.70
N GLU A 672 -16.94 -8.55 -11.58
CA GLU A 672 -17.05 -9.11 -10.23
C GLU A 672 -18.51 -9.46 -9.89
N LYS A 673 -19.45 -8.53 -10.12
CA LYS A 673 -20.90 -8.78 -9.98
C LYS A 673 -21.36 -9.96 -10.85
N ASP A 674 -20.97 -9.99 -12.11
CA ASP A 674 -21.46 -10.97 -13.07
C ASP A 674 -20.79 -12.35 -12.85
N SER A 675 -19.56 -12.38 -12.32
CA SER A 675 -18.94 -13.60 -11.79
C SER A 675 -19.73 -14.14 -10.59
N LEU A 676 -20.06 -13.29 -9.61
CA LEU A 676 -20.83 -13.67 -8.41
C LEU A 676 -22.26 -14.11 -8.76
N VAL A 677 -22.91 -13.48 -9.74
CA VAL A 677 -24.22 -13.92 -10.25
C VAL A 677 -24.12 -15.27 -10.97
N GLN A 678 -23.06 -15.51 -11.75
CA GLN A 678 -22.85 -16.82 -12.35
C GLN A 678 -22.46 -17.89 -11.32
N GLU A 679 -21.76 -17.53 -10.24
CA GLU A 679 -21.43 -18.42 -9.13
C GLU A 679 -22.69 -18.82 -8.37
N HIS A 680 -23.47 -17.87 -7.88
CA HIS A 680 -24.79 -18.14 -7.30
C HIS A 680 -25.72 -18.87 -8.27
N GLN A 681 -25.69 -18.60 -9.59
CA GLN A 681 -26.50 -19.35 -10.55
C GLN A 681 -25.96 -20.78 -10.76
N ARG A 682 -24.64 -21.02 -10.69
CA ARG A 682 -24.06 -22.38 -10.72
C ARG A 682 -24.36 -23.14 -9.43
N GLU A 683 -24.32 -22.47 -8.29
CA GLU A 683 -24.77 -22.99 -7.00
C GLU A 683 -26.24 -23.31 -7.09
N VAL A 684 -27.13 -22.34 -7.30
CA VAL A 684 -28.58 -22.56 -7.50
C VAL A 684 -28.87 -23.62 -8.56
N SER A 685 -28.11 -23.73 -9.65
CA SER A 685 -28.29 -24.79 -10.66
C SER A 685 -27.66 -26.13 -10.28
N SER A 686 -26.70 -26.15 -9.34
CA SER A 686 -26.23 -27.37 -8.70
C SER A 686 -27.23 -27.78 -7.65
N LEU A 687 -27.56 -26.91 -6.69
CA LEU A 687 -28.73 -26.89 -5.81
C LEU A 687 -30.07 -27.22 -6.55
N GLU A 688 -30.19 -27.04 -7.88
CA GLU A 688 -31.35 -27.47 -8.70
C GLU A 688 -31.12 -28.71 -9.59
N ARG A 689 -29.89 -29.13 -9.87
CA ARG A 689 -29.60 -30.57 -10.13
C ARG A 689 -29.63 -31.40 -8.86
N GLN A 690 -29.60 -30.70 -7.74
CA GLN A 690 -30.00 -30.97 -6.38
C GLN A 690 -31.51 -30.60 -6.18
N ALA A 691 -32.27 -30.40 -7.27
CA ALA A 691 -33.73 -30.57 -7.36
C ALA A 691 -34.13 -31.66 -8.39
N ARG A 692 -33.17 -32.50 -8.86
CA ARG A 692 -33.30 -33.41 -10.02
C ARG A 692 -32.48 -34.75 -9.95
N ALA A 693 -32.13 -35.30 -8.77
CA ALA A 693 -31.31 -36.54 -8.58
C ALA A 693 -31.58 -37.61 -7.42
N ALA A 694 -32.49 -37.51 -6.40
CA ALA A 694 -32.82 -38.63 -5.45
C ALA A 694 -34.25 -39.00 -4.83
N LEU A 695 -35.46 -38.57 -5.27
CA LEU A 695 -36.74 -39.36 -5.08
C LEU A 695 -37.09 -40.27 -6.30
N GLN A 696 -36.39 -40.20 -7.44
CA GLN A 696 -36.01 -41.42 -8.21
C GLN A 696 -34.71 -41.96 -7.59
N GLN A 697 -34.55 -41.78 -6.26
CA GLN A 697 -34.16 -42.80 -5.28
C GLN A 697 -35.35 -43.08 -4.33
N HIS A 698 -35.82 -42.23 -3.41
CA HIS A 698 -36.94 -42.57 -2.48
C HIS A 698 -38.27 -43.14 -3.05
N GLN A 699 -38.83 -42.69 -4.19
CA GLN A 699 -39.87 -43.40 -4.97
C GLN A 699 -39.34 -44.27 -6.13
N GLN A 700 -38.03 -44.38 -6.37
CA GLN A 700 -37.52 -45.66 -6.89
C GLN A 700 -37.71 -46.71 -5.81
N HIS A 701 -37.25 -46.47 -4.59
CA HIS A 701 -37.50 -47.27 -3.41
C HIS A 701 -39.00 -47.44 -3.13
N THR A 702 -39.87 -46.43 -3.29
CA THR A 702 -41.33 -46.61 -3.13
C THR A 702 -41.93 -47.41 -4.29
N GLN A 703 -41.50 -47.23 -5.54
CA GLN A 703 -41.93 -48.09 -6.66
C GLN A 703 -41.39 -49.52 -6.51
N GLU A 704 -40.20 -49.71 -5.95
CA GLU A 704 -39.64 -51.01 -5.59
C GLU A 704 -40.34 -51.63 -4.38
N TRP A 705 -40.70 -50.86 -3.35
CA TRP A 705 -41.51 -51.30 -2.22
C TRP A 705 -42.87 -51.75 -2.73
N ARG A 706 -43.62 -50.91 -3.46
CA ARG A 706 -44.87 -51.30 -4.11
C ARG A 706 -44.73 -52.53 -5.02
N LYS A 707 -43.57 -52.75 -5.66
CA LYS A 707 -43.27 -53.98 -6.41
C LYS A 707 -43.01 -55.20 -5.52
N ARG A 708 -42.26 -55.06 -4.43
CA ARG A 708 -42.03 -56.13 -3.43
C ARG A 708 -43.34 -56.50 -2.73
N ASP A 709 -44.14 -55.51 -2.38
CA ASP A 709 -45.48 -55.67 -1.79
C ASP A 709 -46.41 -56.37 -2.79
N ALA A 710 -46.47 -55.91 -4.04
CA ALA A 710 -47.27 -56.53 -5.09
C ALA A 710 -46.82 -57.96 -5.44
N GLN A 711 -45.50 -58.24 -5.45
CA GLN A 711 -44.98 -59.59 -5.62
C GLN A 711 -45.37 -60.47 -4.43
N THR A 712 -45.23 -59.98 -3.20
CA THR A 712 -45.63 -60.70 -1.98
C THR A 712 -47.14 -61.00 -1.99
N ILE A 713 -47.97 -60.06 -2.44
CA ILE A 713 -49.41 -60.27 -2.63
C ILE A 713 -49.65 -61.34 -3.71
N ALA A 714 -48.99 -61.26 -4.87
CA ALA A 714 -49.14 -62.24 -5.94
C ALA A 714 -48.68 -63.66 -5.53
N ASP A 715 -47.60 -63.77 -4.77
CA ASP A 715 -47.10 -65.05 -4.24
C ASP A 715 -48.08 -65.65 -3.21
N LEU A 716 -48.69 -64.80 -2.37
CA LEU A 716 -49.75 -65.21 -1.44
C LEU A 716 -51.06 -65.58 -2.16
N GLU A 717 -51.43 -64.86 -3.21
CA GLU A 717 -52.59 -65.18 -4.06
C GLU A 717 -52.38 -66.48 -4.86
N ALA A 718 -51.15 -66.75 -5.31
CA ALA A 718 -50.76 -68.01 -5.92
C ALA A 718 -50.85 -69.16 -4.91
N GLN A 719 -50.30 -69.02 -3.71
CA GLN A 719 -50.43 -70.01 -2.61
C GLN A 719 -51.90 -70.25 -2.23
N LEU A 720 -52.70 -69.19 -2.10
CA LEU A 720 -54.14 -69.31 -1.86
C LEU A 720 -54.88 -70.01 -3.01
N SER A 721 -54.40 -69.88 -4.24
CA SER A 721 -54.99 -70.54 -5.42
C SER A 721 -54.56 -72.01 -5.51
N GLU A 722 -53.30 -72.34 -5.22
CA GLU A 722 -52.81 -73.71 -5.09
C GLU A 722 -53.55 -74.46 -3.98
N LEU A 723 -53.67 -73.86 -2.79
CA LEU A 723 -54.45 -74.42 -1.68
C LEU A 723 -55.95 -74.58 -2.02
N ARG A 724 -56.52 -73.71 -2.87
CA ARG A 724 -57.89 -73.88 -3.39
C ARG A 724 -57.99 -75.03 -4.39
N GLU A 725 -57.01 -75.21 -5.27
CA GLU A 725 -56.98 -76.35 -6.19
C GLU A 725 -56.70 -77.67 -5.46
N ASP A 726 -55.86 -77.69 -4.43
CA ASP A 726 -55.66 -78.87 -3.59
C ASP A 726 -56.89 -79.20 -2.75
N LEU A 727 -57.59 -78.20 -2.23
CA LEU A 727 -58.89 -78.41 -1.57
C LEU A 727 -59.95 -78.90 -2.57
N LYS A 728 -59.94 -78.44 -3.84
CA LYS A 728 -60.78 -79.01 -4.91
C LYS A 728 -60.39 -80.44 -5.26
N LYS A 729 -59.10 -80.77 -5.39
CA LYS A 729 -58.59 -82.13 -5.63
C LYS A 729 -59.01 -83.07 -4.49
N ALA A 730 -58.78 -82.67 -3.24
CA ALA A 730 -59.19 -83.42 -2.06
C ALA A 730 -60.72 -83.58 -1.98
N HIS A 731 -61.50 -82.54 -2.30
CA HIS A 731 -62.96 -82.63 -2.36
C HIS A 731 -63.44 -83.51 -3.52
N ALA A 732 -62.76 -83.50 -4.67
CA ALA A 732 -63.06 -84.37 -5.81
C ALA A 732 -62.70 -85.84 -5.51
N GLN A 733 -61.57 -86.10 -4.86
CA GLN A 733 -61.17 -87.42 -4.35
C GLN A 733 -62.17 -87.92 -3.30
N HIS A 734 -62.56 -87.09 -2.33
CA HIS A 734 -63.59 -87.42 -1.34
C HIS A 734 -64.96 -87.65 -2.01
N LYS A 735 -65.31 -86.89 -3.04
CA LYS A 735 -66.54 -87.10 -3.83
C LYS A 735 -66.47 -88.39 -4.66
N GLN A 736 -65.29 -88.76 -5.17
CA GLN A 736 -65.07 -90.04 -5.86
C GLN A 736 -65.15 -91.20 -4.87
N GLN A 737 -64.51 -91.12 -3.70
CA GLN A 737 -64.65 -92.10 -2.62
C GLN A 737 -66.11 -92.23 -2.17
N LEU A 738 -66.85 -91.13 -2.05
CA LEU A 738 -68.30 -91.17 -1.80
C LEU A 738 -69.10 -91.79 -2.95
N ALA A 739 -68.66 -91.65 -4.20
CA ALA A 739 -69.32 -92.28 -5.36
C ALA A 739 -69.00 -93.78 -5.47
N GLU A 740 -67.78 -94.19 -5.13
CA GLU A 740 -67.36 -95.60 -5.02
C GLU A 740 -68.09 -96.28 -3.85
N MET A 741 -68.14 -95.64 -2.68
CA MET A 741 -68.96 -96.08 -1.55
C MET A 741 -70.46 -96.06 -1.87
N ALA A 742 -70.94 -95.10 -2.67
CA ALA A 742 -72.33 -95.07 -3.10
C ALA A 742 -72.66 -96.18 -4.11
N LEU A 743 -71.74 -96.55 -5.01
CA LEU A 743 -71.91 -97.69 -5.91
C LEU A 743 -71.95 -99.00 -5.13
N LEU A 744 -71.02 -99.21 -4.18
CA LEU A 744 -71.04 -100.36 -3.27
C LEU A 744 -72.35 -100.38 -2.45
N GLN A 745 -72.82 -99.23 -1.96
CA GLN A 745 -74.11 -99.11 -1.29
C GLN A 745 -75.32 -99.25 -2.23
N GLU A 746 -75.19 -99.05 -3.54
CA GLU A 746 -76.27 -99.27 -4.51
C GLU A 746 -76.36 -100.77 -4.87
N GLU A 747 -75.22 -101.47 -4.98
CA GLU A 747 -75.15 -102.93 -5.07
C GLU A 747 -75.70 -103.61 -3.80
N GLU A 748 -75.40 -103.07 -2.61
CA GLU A 748 -76.04 -103.50 -1.36
C GLU A 748 -77.52 -103.10 -1.28
N LYS A 749 -77.91 -101.91 -1.74
CA LYS A 749 -79.33 -101.49 -1.78
C LYS A 749 -80.15 -102.39 -2.68
N GLN A 750 -79.69 -102.76 -3.87
CA GLN A 750 -80.45 -103.66 -4.76
C GLN A 750 -80.73 -105.03 -4.09
N ARG A 751 -79.86 -105.48 -3.18
CA ARG A 751 -80.13 -106.63 -2.30
C ARG A 751 -81.10 -106.28 -1.17
N ALA A 752 -80.94 -105.13 -0.52
CA ALA A 752 -81.77 -104.68 0.61
C ALA A 752 -83.15 -104.13 0.24
N THR A 753 -83.43 -103.77 -1.02
CA THR A 753 -84.73 -103.23 -1.46
C THR A 753 -85.82 -104.30 -1.51
N LEU A 754 -85.45 -105.58 -1.65
CA LEU A 754 -86.39 -106.70 -1.50
C LEU A 754 -86.78 -106.94 -0.04
N ASP A 755 -85.91 -106.55 0.91
CA ASP A 755 -86.06 -106.84 2.34
C ASP A 755 -86.73 -105.66 3.10
N LYS A 756 -86.49 -104.41 2.67
CA LYS A 756 -86.95 -103.21 3.39
C LYS A 756 -88.44 -102.91 3.29
N GLN A 757 -89.19 -103.58 2.41
CA GLN A 757 -90.66 -103.49 2.34
C GLN A 757 -91.33 -103.78 3.71
N ALA A 758 -90.71 -104.65 4.54
CA ALA A 758 -91.22 -105.04 5.86
C ALA A 758 -90.78 -104.12 7.03
N SER A 759 -90.05 -103.03 6.77
CA SER A 759 -89.41 -102.22 7.82
C SER A 759 -90.02 -100.83 8.05
N LEU A 760 -90.99 -100.42 7.23
CA LEU A 760 -91.58 -99.08 7.24
C LEU A 760 -92.24 -98.70 8.58
N ASP A 761 -92.89 -99.66 9.25
CA ASP A 761 -93.63 -99.45 10.51
C ASP A 761 -92.75 -99.11 11.73
N ARG A 762 -91.41 -99.05 11.56
CA ARG A 762 -90.49 -98.56 12.60
C ARG A 762 -90.04 -97.11 12.43
N LEU A 763 -90.32 -96.44 11.31
CA LEU A 763 -89.75 -95.10 11.05
C LEU A 763 -90.36 -93.96 11.88
N GLU A 764 -91.67 -93.98 12.19
CA GLU A 764 -92.35 -92.81 12.78
C GLU A 764 -91.79 -92.35 14.13
N ARG A 765 -91.35 -93.29 15.00
CA ARG A 765 -90.78 -92.92 16.32
C ARG A 765 -89.39 -92.30 16.21
N ASN A 766 -88.56 -92.73 15.26
CA ASN A 766 -87.24 -92.13 15.03
C ASN A 766 -87.38 -90.71 14.45
N HIS A 767 -88.39 -90.46 13.61
CA HIS A 767 -88.59 -89.19 12.91
C HIS A 767 -88.83 -87.99 13.84
N GLN A 768 -89.35 -88.19 15.06
CA GLN A 768 -89.44 -87.11 16.06
C GLN A 768 -88.07 -86.82 16.69
N GLN A 769 -87.34 -87.86 17.10
CA GLN A 769 -86.03 -87.72 17.76
C GLN A 769 -84.96 -87.13 16.83
N GLU A 770 -85.11 -87.36 15.52
CA GLU A 770 -84.26 -86.78 14.47
C GLU A 770 -84.53 -85.27 14.23
N LYS A 771 -85.75 -84.79 14.47
CA LYS A 771 -86.10 -83.35 14.36
C LYS A 771 -85.47 -82.52 15.47
N ASP A 772 -85.54 -82.99 16.70
CA ASP A 772 -84.95 -82.27 17.84
C ASP A 772 -83.42 -82.20 17.70
N ALA A 773 -82.77 -83.28 17.24
CA ALA A 773 -81.35 -83.29 16.89
C ALA A 773 -80.98 -82.36 15.71
N ALA A 774 -81.89 -82.15 14.73
CA ALA A 774 -81.69 -81.20 13.64
C ALA A 774 -81.83 -79.74 14.11
N HIS A 775 -82.76 -79.46 15.04
CA HIS A 775 -82.89 -78.14 15.66
C HIS A 775 -81.67 -77.79 16.53
N GLU A 776 -81.11 -78.76 17.27
CA GLU A 776 -79.89 -78.51 18.06
C GLU A 776 -78.63 -78.33 17.18
N LYS A 777 -78.52 -79.05 16.06
CA LYS A 777 -77.46 -78.82 15.04
C LYS A 777 -77.57 -77.46 14.33
N THR A 778 -78.78 -76.97 14.08
CA THR A 778 -78.96 -75.64 13.47
C THR A 778 -78.72 -74.51 14.47
N ASN A 779 -79.15 -74.65 15.72
CA ASN A 779 -78.90 -73.69 16.79
C ASN A 779 -77.39 -73.58 17.14
N SER A 780 -76.70 -74.72 17.24
CA SER A 780 -75.24 -74.74 17.45
C SER A 780 -74.45 -74.14 16.28
N ARG A 781 -74.87 -74.37 15.02
CA ARG A 781 -74.31 -73.70 13.84
C ARG A 781 -74.57 -72.19 13.81
N LEU A 782 -75.72 -71.73 14.31
CA LEU A 782 -76.02 -70.29 14.39
C LEU A 782 -75.13 -69.61 15.44
N LYS A 783 -74.99 -70.22 16.64
CA LYS A 783 -74.04 -69.76 17.68
C LYS A 783 -72.58 -69.80 17.25
N GLN A 784 -72.21 -70.69 16.33
CA GLN A 784 -70.88 -70.71 15.70
C GLN A 784 -70.66 -69.45 14.85
N ILE A 785 -71.65 -69.11 14.01
CA ILE A 785 -71.61 -67.94 13.14
C ILE A 785 -71.62 -66.63 13.94
N GLU A 786 -72.41 -66.53 15.02
CA GLU A 786 -72.37 -65.37 15.94
C GLU A 786 -70.98 -65.17 16.56
N ARG A 787 -70.33 -66.25 17.02
CA ARG A 787 -68.97 -66.19 17.57
C ARG A 787 -67.94 -65.76 16.53
N GLU A 788 -68.06 -66.22 15.29
CA GLU A 788 -67.18 -65.80 14.19
C GLU A 788 -67.36 -64.32 13.81
N TYR A 789 -68.60 -63.81 13.76
CA TYR A 789 -68.84 -62.38 13.53
C TYR A 789 -68.41 -61.51 14.71
N SER A 790 -68.65 -61.94 15.95
CA SER A 790 -68.15 -61.23 17.15
C SER A 790 -66.63 -61.17 17.17
N GLN A 791 -65.94 -62.25 16.78
CA GLN A 791 -64.48 -62.26 16.69
C GLN A 791 -63.95 -61.37 15.55
N LYS A 792 -64.63 -61.32 14.40
CA LYS A 792 -64.30 -60.39 13.30
C LYS A 792 -64.49 -58.93 13.72
N LEU A 793 -65.58 -58.62 14.43
CA LEU A 793 -65.85 -57.28 14.95
C LEU A 793 -64.80 -56.85 15.99
N ALA A 794 -64.43 -57.75 16.91
CA ALA A 794 -63.37 -57.51 17.90
C ALA A 794 -62.00 -57.24 17.24
N LYS A 795 -61.62 -58.03 16.22
CA LYS A 795 -60.39 -57.80 15.44
C LYS A 795 -60.41 -56.47 14.67
N SER A 796 -61.57 -56.09 14.13
CA SER A 796 -61.75 -54.79 13.46
C SER A 796 -61.60 -53.63 14.45
N ALA A 797 -62.21 -53.73 15.64
CA ALA A 797 -62.09 -52.74 16.70
C ALA A 797 -60.65 -52.61 17.22
N GLN A 798 -59.92 -53.72 17.35
CA GLN A 798 -58.50 -53.73 17.71
C GLN A 798 -57.65 -53.00 16.66
N LEU A 799 -57.81 -53.33 15.37
CA LEU A 799 -57.08 -52.67 14.28
C LEU A 799 -57.38 -51.16 14.23
N ILE A 800 -58.63 -50.75 14.48
CA ILE A 800 -59.00 -49.33 14.57
C ILE A 800 -58.30 -48.64 15.75
N ALA A 801 -58.19 -49.28 16.91
CA ALA A 801 -57.46 -48.73 18.07
C ALA A 801 -55.94 -48.64 17.81
N GLU A 802 -55.34 -49.65 17.16
CA GLU A 802 -53.92 -49.66 16.78
C GLU A 802 -53.60 -48.54 15.78
N LEU A 803 -54.45 -48.35 14.76
CA LEU A 803 -54.35 -47.24 13.81
C LEU A 803 -54.56 -45.87 14.48
N GLN A 804 -55.52 -45.75 15.41
CA GLN A 804 -55.73 -44.52 16.17
C GLN A 804 -54.52 -44.16 17.05
N THR A 805 -53.90 -45.16 17.68
CA THR A 805 -52.66 -44.98 18.48
C THR A 805 -51.52 -44.48 17.59
N SER A 806 -51.24 -45.16 16.46
CA SER A 806 -50.20 -44.72 15.50
C SER A 806 -50.44 -43.31 14.93
N VAL A 807 -51.70 -42.92 14.74
CA VAL A 807 -52.10 -41.56 14.31
C VAL A 807 -51.94 -40.52 15.43
N CYS A 808 -51.91 -40.92 16.70
CA CYS A 808 -51.52 -40.05 17.81
C CYS A 808 -49.99 -39.94 17.93
N ASP A 809 -49.28 -41.06 17.91
CA ASP A 809 -47.81 -41.11 18.02
C ASP A 809 -47.14 -40.25 16.95
N SER A 810 -47.56 -40.39 15.69
CA SER A 810 -47.05 -39.60 14.56
C SER A 810 -47.36 -38.10 14.65
N LYS A 811 -48.47 -37.69 15.30
CA LYS A 811 -48.76 -36.28 15.59
C LYS A 811 -47.87 -35.74 16.69
N GLU A 812 -47.65 -36.51 17.76
CA GLU A 812 -46.72 -36.11 18.82
C GLU A 812 -45.27 -36.04 18.33
N GLU A 813 -44.87 -36.91 17.42
CA GLU A 813 -43.56 -36.85 16.76
C GLU A 813 -43.45 -35.61 15.86
N ALA A 814 -44.48 -35.31 15.05
CA ALA A 814 -44.51 -34.09 14.25
C ALA A 814 -44.42 -32.81 15.12
N VAL A 815 -45.11 -32.76 16.27
CA VAL A 815 -45.01 -31.64 17.23
C VAL A 815 -43.64 -31.58 17.90
N ARG A 816 -43.02 -32.72 18.23
CA ARG A 816 -41.64 -32.80 18.74
C ARG A 816 -40.62 -32.29 17.72
N LEU A 817 -40.77 -32.65 16.45
CA LEU A 817 -39.91 -32.17 15.36
C LEU A 817 -40.11 -30.67 15.09
N GLN A 818 -41.36 -30.18 15.07
CA GLN A 818 -41.64 -28.75 14.93
C GLN A 818 -41.02 -27.94 16.07
N THR A 819 -41.22 -28.36 17.33
CA THR A 819 -40.67 -27.63 18.49
C THR A 819 -39.14 -27.68 18.56
N ALA A 820 -38.51 -28.75 18.08
CA ALA A 820 -37.06 -28.82 17.89
C ALA A 820 -36.56 -27.84 16.82
N MET A 821 -37.22 -27.77 15.65
CA MET A 821 -36.89 -26.82 14.57
C MET A 821 -37.10 -25.36 15.01
N GLU A 822 -38.20 -25.06 15.69
CA GLU A 822 -38.43 -23.74 16.28
C GLU A 822 -37.35 -23.35 17.30
N LYS A 823 -36.85 -24.31 18.09
CA LYS A 823 -35.75 -24.07 19.04
C LYS A 823 -34.44 -23.78 18.29
N GLN A 824 -34.10 -24.58 17.28
CA GLN A 824 -32.91 -24.34 16.44
C GLN A 824 -32.97 -22.97 15.75
N LEU A 825 -34.14 -22.56 15.22
CA LEU A 825 -34.34 -21.25 14.63
C LEU A 825 -34.13 -20.11 15.65
N LYS A 826 -34.65 -20.27 16.88
CA LYS A 826 -34.45 -19.30 17.98
C LYS A 826 -32.98 -19.20 18.39
N GLU A 827 -32.26 -20.32 18.45
CA GLU A 827 -30.82 -20.36 18.75
C GLU A 827 -29.96 -19.77 17.62
N ALA A 828 -30.28 -20.04 16.35
CA ALA A 828 -29.60 -19.45 15.20
C ALA A 828 -29.80 -17.93 15.15
N ASN A 829 -31.03 -17.45 15.34
CA ASN A 829 -31.32 -16.02 15.42
C ASN A 829 -30.60 -15.33 16.60
N ALA A 830 -30.48 -16.01 17.74
CA ALA A 830 -29.71 -15.50 18.88
C ALA A 830 -28.21 -15.37 18.57
N ARG A 831 -27.62 -16.32 17.82
CA ARG A 831 -26.21 -16.21 17.36
C ARG A 831 -26.02 -15.04 16.39
N TRP A 832 -26.89 -14.90 15.39
CA TRP A 832 -26.86 -13.76 14.45
C TRP A 832 -27.03 -12.41 15.15
N GLU A 833 -27.91 -12.34 16.16
CA GLU A 833 -28.06 -11.19 17.06
C GLU A 833 -26.75 -10.85 17.79
N GLU A 834 -26.08 -11.86 18.36
CA GLU A 834 -24.84 -11.71 19.12
C GLU A 834 -23.67 -11.28 18.20
N GLU A 835 -23.50 -11.93 17.06
CA GLU A 835 -22.52 -11.57 16.04
C GLU A 835 -22.72 -10.13 15.57
N ARG A 836 -23.97 -9.74 15.23
CA ARG A 836 -24.34 -8.36 14.87
C ARG A 836 -23.95 -7.37 15.96
N LYS A 837 -24.22 -7.66 17.24
CA LYS A 837 -23.81 -6.82 18.38
C LYS A 837 -22.28 -6.70 18.46
N THR A 838 -21.53 -7.80 18.31
CA THR A 838 -20.06 -7.74 18.34
C THR A 838 -19.45 -7.03 17.13
N ILE A 839 -20.05 -7.11 15.95
CA ILE A 839 -19.61 -6.39 14.75
C ILE A 839 -19.83 -4.87 14.95
N THR A 840 -21.03 -4.46 15.39
CA THR A 840 -21.32 -3.07 15.74
C THR A 840 -20.34 -2.55 16.78
N HIS A 841 -20.12 -3.29 17.88
CA HIS A 841 -19.19 -2.86 18.93
C HIS A 841 -17.74 -2.71 18.45
N ARG A 842 -17.26 -3.59 17.55
CA ARG A 842 -15.93 -3.44 16.91
C ARG A 842 -15.88 -2.22 15.99
N ALA A 843 -16.96 -1.93 15.27
CA ALA A 843 -17.06 -0.72 14.43
C ALA A 843 -17.05 0.56 15.28
N ASP A 844 -17.78 0.60 16.39
CA ASP A 844 -17.80 1.72 17.34
C ASP A 844 -16.42 1.95 17.96
N GLN A 845 -15.73 0.88 18.38
CA GLN A 845 -14.35 0.94 18.87
C GLN A 845 -13.38 1.50 17.82
N ALA A 846 -13.48 1.03 16.57
CA ALA A 846 -12.66 1.51 15.47
C ALA A 846 -12.95 2.99 15.13
N HIS A 847 -14.22 3.39 15.14
CA HIS A 847 -14.63 4.78 14.92
C HIS A 847 -14.07 5.70 16.01
N LYS A 848 -14.18 5.30 17.29
CA LYS A 848 -13.61 6.05 18.42
C LYS A 848 -12.09 6.17 18.34
N ALA A 849 -11.38 5.09 18.00
CA ALA A 849 -9.93 5.13 17.81
C ALA A 849 -9.50 6.03 16.64
N LEU A 850 -10.28 6.09 15.55
CA LEU A 850 -10.07 7.02 14.46
C LEU A 850 -10.37 8.48 14.88
N GLN A 851 -11.44 8.72 15.65
CA GLN A 851 -11.76 10.04 16.18
C GLN A 851 -10.67 10.56 17.12
N GLU A 852 -10.23 9.76 18.10
CA GLU A 852 -9.13 10.12 19.01
C GLU A 852 -7.83 10.45 18.25
N LYS A 853 -7.58 9.77 17.12
CA LYS A 853 -6.45 10.04 16.23
C LYS A 853 -6.63 11.35 15.43
N VAL A 854 -7.84 11.65 14.94
CA VAL A 854 -8.16 12.94 14.29
C VAL A 854 -8.01 14.10 15.25
N GLU A 855 -8.55 13.99 16.47
CA GLU A 855 -8.40 15.01 17.51
C GLU A 855 -6.94 15.19 17.93
N SER A 856 -6.15 14.12 17.95
CA SER A 856 -4.71 14.19 18.23
C SER A 856 -3.94 14.92 17.12
N LEU A 857 -4.25 14.63 15.85
CA LEU A 857 -3.67 15.35 14.70
C LEU A 857 -4.12 16.82 14.67
N GLN A 858 -5.36 17.13 15.01
CA GLN A 858 -5.85 18.51 15.17
C GLN A 858 -5.09 19.24 16.29
N ARG A 859 -4.91 18.62 17.45
CA ARG A 859 -4.11 19.19 18.56
C ARG A 859 -2.64 19.42 18.17
N GLN A 860 -2.05 18.52 17.38
CA GLN A 860 -0.71 18.70 16.84
C GLN A 860 -0.65 19.87 15.84
N LEU A 861 -1.61 19.97 14.91
CA LEU A 861 -1.71 21.05 13.94
C LEU A 861 -1.81 22.42 14.62
N HIS A 862 -2.75 22.59 15.57
CA HIS A 862 -2.89 23.85 16.33
C HIS A 862 -1.61 24.21 17.10
N SER A 863 -0.84 23.22 17.58
CA SER A 863 0.45 23.49 18.22
C SER A 863 1.52 23.94 17.22
N ALA A 864 1.52 23.38 16.01
CA ALA A 864 2.44 23.76 14.93
C ALA A 864 2.10 25.16 14.39
N GLU A 865 0.83 25.48 14.19
CA GLU A 865 0.32 26.81 13.82
C GLU A 865 0.70 27.86 14.87
N LYS A 866 0.47 27.57 16.17
CA LYS A 866 0.89 28.47 17.27
C LYS A 866 2.41 28.68 17.31
N ASN A 867 3.19 27.63 17.09
CA ASN A 867 4.66 27.72 17.04
C ASN A 867 5.17 28.46 15.80
N LEU A 868 4.42 28.42 14.69
CA LEU A 868 4.72 29.16 13.46
C LEU A 868 4.40 30.65 13.66
N LEU A 869 3.20 30.98 14.15
CA LEU A 869 2.80 32.35 14.48
C LEU A 869 3.75 33.01 15.51
N SER A 870 4.21 32.23 16.50
CA SER A 870 5.20 32.73 17.47
C SER A 870 6.57 33.01 16.84
N LYS A 871 6.96 32.31 15.77
CA LYS A 871 8.19 32.59 15.01
C LYS A 871 8.03 33.75 14.05
N GLU A 872 6.86 33.89 13.43
CA GLU A 872 6.52 35.05 12.60
C GLU A 872 6.63 36.33 13.43
N LEU A 873 6.01 36.37 14.61
CA LEU A 873 6.14 37.47 15.57
C LEU A 873 7.61 37.73 15.96
N GLU A 874 8.37 36.69 16.30
CA GLU A 874 9.80 36.82 16.63
C GLU A 874 10.63 37.37 15.44
N THR A 875 10.23 37.07 14.20
CA THR A 875 10.85 37.67 13.00
C THR A 875 10.40 39.11 12.74
N GLU A 876 9.14 39.47 12.99
CA GLU A 876 8.67 40.86 12.90
C GLU A 876 9.36 41.74 13.96
N GLU A 877 9.55 41.25 15.19
CA GLU A 877 10.32 41.94 16.24
C GLU A 877 11.77 42.18 15.79
N LYS A 878 12.43 41.17 15.20
CA LYS A 878 13.79 41.29 14.65
C LYS A 878 13.85 42.29 13.48
N VAL A 879 12.92 42.23 12.55
CA VAL A 879 12.81 43.19 11.43
C VAL A 879 12.54 44.61 11.93
N THR A 880 11.75 44.75 13.00
CA THR A 880 11.47 46.04 13.67
C THR A 880 12.71 46.58 14.38
N MET A 881 13.50 45.73 15.04
CA MET A 881 14.77 46.12 15.65
C MET A 881 15.81 46.54 14.60
N VAL A 882 15.93 45.79 13.50
CA VAL A 882 16.79 46.14 12.36
C VAL A 882 16.34 47.46 11.72
N HIS A 883 15.04 47.71 11.56
CA HIS A 883 14.52 49.01 11.12
C HIS A 883 14.93 50.13 12.08
N LYS A 884 14.75 49.97 13.40
CA LYS A 884 15.18 50.95 14.41
C LYS A 884 16.68 51.20 14.40
N GLU A 885 17.51 50.20 14.06
CA GLU A 885 18.95 50.39 13.88
C GLU A 885 19.30 51.18 12.61
N TYR A 886 18.67 50.88 11.47
CA TYR A 886 18.88 51.66 10.24
C TYR A 886 18.33 53.08 10.38
N GLU A 887 17.18 53.26 11.02
CA GLU A 887 16.64 54.56 11.39
C GLU A 887 17.63 55.33 12.26
N LYS A 888 18.21 54.71 13.30
CA LYS A 888 19.27 55.31 14.13
C LYS A 888 20.55 55.63 13.34
N LYS A 889 20.96 54.81 12.38
CA LYS A 889 22.14 55.07 11.52
C LYS A 889 21.88 56.26 10.59
N ILE A 890 20.69 56.37 9.99
CA ILE A 890 20.26 57.54 9.20
C ILE A 890 20.13 58.79 10.10
N LYS A 891 19.53 58.64 11.29
CA LYS A 891 19.55 59.60 12.40
C LYS A 891 20.93 59.78 13.08
N GLY A 892 21.99 59.20 12.52
CA GLY A 892 23.39 59.48 12.82
C GLY A 892 24.12 60.23 11.70
N LEU A 893 23.72 60.05 10.43
CA LEU A 893 24.49 60.52 9.26
C LEU A 893 24.19 61.95 8.75
N MET A 894 23.07 62.57 9.13
CA MET A 894 22.80 63.99 8.83
C MET A 894 23.46 64.92 9.87
N PRO A 895 23.72 66.21 9.57
CA PRO A 895 24.06 67.21 10.58
C PRO A 895 22.97 67.34 11.66
N VAL A 896 23.34 67.74 12.88
CA VAL A 896 22.36 67.91 14.00
C VAL A 896 21.48 69.13 13.74
N GLU A 897 22.08 70.16 13.16
CA GLU A 897 21.48 71.41 12.73
C GLU A 897 20.38 71.13 11.70
N LEU A 898 20.71 70.38 10.65
CA LEU A 898 19.75 69.98 9.61
C LEU A 898 18.64 69.07 10.16
N ARG A 899 18.91 68.24 11.17
CA ARG A 899 17.87 67.47 11.86
C ARG A 899 16.92 68.39 12.63
N GLN A 900 17.43 69.35 13.38
CA GLN A 900 16.63 70.30 14.13
C GLN A 900 15.77 71.15 13.17
N GLU A 901 16.36 71.70 12.10
CA GLU A 901 15.63 72.43 11.06
C GLU A 901 14.50 71.59 10.42
N LEU A 902 14.74 70.30 10.16
CA LEU A 902 13.72 69.39 9.62
C LEU A 902 12.65 69.03 10.66
N GLU A 903 13.00 68.78 11.92
CA GLU A 903 12.04 68.47 12.98
C GLU A 903 11.20 69.70 13.39
N ASP A 904 11.77 70.90 13.37
CA ASP A 904 11.07 72.19 13.53
C ASP A 904 10.18 72.49 12.32
N THR A 905 10.66 72.23 11.09
CA THR A 905 9.84 72.35 9.87
C THR A 905 8.67 71.36 9.87
N ILE A 906 8.90 70.10 10.26
CA ILE A 906 7.85 69.08 10.40
C ILE A 906 6.87 69.47 11.52
N SER A 907 7.34 70.06 12.61
CA SER A 907 6.48 70.53 13.72
C SER A 907 5.65 71.75 13.32
N SER A 908 6.24 72.69 12.58
CA SER A 908 5.56 73.83 11.97
C SER A 908 4.51 73.38 10.94
N LEU A 909 4.85 72.45 10.05
CA LEU A 909 3.91 71.86 9.09
C LEU A 909 2.80 71.07 9.79
N LYS A 910 3.08 70.32 10.85
CA LYS A 910 2.05 69.67 11.68
C LYS A 910 1.13 70.69 12.37
N ALA A 911 1.68 71.79 12.88
CA ALA A 911 0.89 72.88 13.47
C ALA A 911 0.01 73.56 12.41
N GLN A 912 0.53 73.81 11.20
CA GLN A 912 -0.24 74.35 10.07
C GLN A 912 -1.33 73.38 9.59
N VAL A 913 -1.02 72.09 9.45
CA VAL A 913 -2.01 71.05 9.07
C VAL A 913 -3.10 70.95 10.14
N ASN A 914 -2.75 70.93 11.43
CA ASN A 914 -3.72 70.89 12.51
C ASN A 914 -4.56 72.18 12.57
N PHE A 915 -3.96 73.37 12.36
CA PHE A 915 -4.69 74.63 12.23
C PHE A 915 -5.63 74.64 11.02
N LEU A 916 -5.21 74.08 9.88
CA LEU A 916 -6.05 73.92 8.69
C LEU A 916 -7.17 72.90 8.90
N GLN A 917 -6.93 71.81 9.63
CA GLN A 917 -7.96 70.85 10.02
C GLN A 917 -8.96 71.48 10.98
N MET A 918 -8.52 72.17 12.04
CA MET A 918 -9.40 72.91 12.95
C MET A 918 -10.21 73.98 12.22
N ARG A 919 -9.60 74.72 11.28
CA ARG A 919 -10.33 75.70 10.45
C ARG A 919 -11.29 75.03 9.46
N ALA A 920 -10.97 73.84 8.95
CA ALA A 920 -11.88 73.08 8.11
C ALA A 920 -13.07 72.53 8.92
N SER A 921 -12.85 72.06 10.15
CA SER A 921 -13.92 71.68 11.08
C SER A 921 -14.83 72.86 11.42
N LEU A 922 -14.27 74.02 11.76
CA LEU A 922 -15.07 75.23 12.02
C LEU A 922 -15.86 75.69 10.80
N LEU A 923 -15.27 75.65 9.59
CA LEU A 923 -15.98 75.96 8.35
C LEU A 923 -17.04 74.89 7.99
N GLN A 924 -16.85 73.65 8.40
CA GLN A 924 -17.85 72.58 8.26
C GLN A 924 -19.00 72.79 9.26
N GLU A 925 -18.71 73.16 10.50
CA GLU A 925 -19.69 73.55 11.53
C GLU A 925 -20.50 74.78 11.08
N ASP A 926 -19.85 75.82 10.54
CA ASP A 926 -20.53 76.99 9.94
C ASP A 926 -21.43 76.60 8.76
N LEU A 927 -21.00 75.67 7.89
CA LEU A 927 -21.79 75.19 6.76
C LEU A 927 -23.00 74.37 7.20
N ASP A 928 -22.85 73.51 8.21
CA ASP A 928 -23.95 72.69 8.73
C ASP A 928 -24.89 73.51 9.65
N ALA A 929 -24.40 74.57 10.29
CA ALA A 929 -25.22 75.62 10.91
C ALA A 929 -26.03 76.39 9.85
N CYS A 930 -25.42 76.78 8.73
CA CYS A 930 -26.13 77.41 7.60
C CYS A 930 -27.15 76.48 6.93
N ARG A 931 -26.95 75.16 7.00
CA ARG A 931 -27.90 74.14 6.51
C ARG A 931 -29.05 73.87 7.46
N SER A 932 -28.89 74.13 8.75
CA SER A 932 -29.93 73.96 9.78
C SER A 932 -30.73 75.25 10.07
N SER A 933 -30.46 76.32 9.31
CA SER A 933 -31.20 77.59 9.32
C SER A 933 -31.92 77.88 7.98
N ARG A 934 -32.31 76.82 7.26
CA ARG A 934 -33.15 76.82 6.06
C ARG A 934 -34.23 75.75 6.15
#